data_AF-K9E807-F1
#
_entry.id   AF-K9E807-F1
#
_cell.length_a   1.000
_cell.length_b   1.000
_cell.length_c   1.000
_cell.angle_alpha   90.00
_cell.angle_beta   90.00
_cell.angle_gamma   90.00
#
_symmetry.space_group_name_H-M   'P 1'
#
loop_
_entity.id
_entity.type
_entity.pdbx_description
1 polymer ?
#
loop_
_entity_poly.entity_id
_entity_poly.type
_entity_poly.pdbx_seq_one_letter_code
_entity_poly.pdbx_strand_id
1 'polypeptide(L)'
;MKTSIFAKTGRLFLPIAIGLLILSACSQNDEVSFVDDNDKTLEIMTIVATQGGALTRMTHDDTDNHGLIVKWTENDAFRVYSSNDTKSTTFAIPSPYVGNGKIAEFKAESNIGVSIDANAFFPDSRAEKKWADCYFSVLGQIQDASKPRAHLADYNFMTAIVTFASTSIITINFLHKIAVLKFMVTLPTDVSPKSISLSTQDEAGIVVAQKASDESILATAKQLTMSIVNATSNEHTAYMAILPSTLSQQLAVAVTGSDGMVYNYTVSFDGDFSYEAGRVYNSKLTLKNIVEEGYGIASEFDNDVAGVTWDQSDDKGSTEDNPYLIENASHLKYLIEQVEAGEAYLDKYFKLTTDIKVTANTWTPIGISSSKPFSGNFDGGGHTISGELKGAFSNDIQHFGFWGYVRNNSNATLIQNLHIAANVTWSFGSPEGASNSEFGVGGVAGYIYMTSTDVPITVRNCTISGEMQISDGSLGYGYLGIGGIVGNASSHIQNCSATGKTNVNCKGGIVRIGGIIGKATLLTNETKYCVNSSSIILSDTERSNTNYSVMVGGIAGYHPGKVLGCCNQGSISGNSLSSVDIGGIVGMTELANCHFNRNLTKDFNTTSNGTVRLGYLIGFAKNSTVYSCNESVGDQSEWIGSNPAWTPATDDESAH
;
A
#
# COMPACT_ATOMS: atom_id res chain seq x y z
N MET A 1 -20.78 26.06 -52.02
CA MET A 1 -21.20 27.39 -51.49
C MET A 1 -21.73 27.17 -50.08
N LYS A 2 -21.13 27.87 -49.08
CA LYS A 2 -21.40 27.92 -47.63
C LYS A 2 -21.13 26.63 -46.81
N THR A 3 -20.08 26.48 -45.99
CA THR A 3 -19.53 27.16 -44.75
C THR A 3 -20.18 26.77 -43.42
N SER A 4 -19.46 26.00 -42.59
CA SER A 4 -19.14 26.19 -41.13
C SER A 4 -18.28 24.98 -40.65
N ILE A 5 -17.01 25.05 -40.23
CA ILE A 5 -16.37 25.69 -39.04
C ILE A 5 -16.88 24.99 -37.73
N PHE A 6 -16.13 24.36 -36.80
CA PHE A 6 -14.77 24.53 -36.26
C PHE A 6 -14.15 23.19 -35.77
N ALA A 7 -12.82 23.09 -35.86
CA ALA A 7 -11.96 22.12 -35.18
C ALA A 7 -11.65 22.55 -33.73
N LYS A 8 -11.46 21.59 -32.81
CA LYS A 8 -10.78 21.79 -31.52
C LYS A 8 -9.90 20.57 -31.19
N THR A 9 -8.89 20.36 -32.03
CA THR A 9 -7.68 19.63 -31.68
C THR A 9 -6.69 20.59 -31.01
N GLY A 10 -5.80 20.01 -30.20
CA GLY A 10 -4.93 20.67 -29.24
C GLY A 10 -4.27 21.98 -29.69
N ARG A 11 -4.16 22.91 -28.73
CA ARG A 11 -3.18 23.98 -28.76
C ARG A 11 -2.54 24.09 -27.39
N LEU A 12 -1.33 23.57 -27.26
CA LEU A 12 -0.20 24.42 -26.85
C LEU A 12 1.13 23.77 -27.23
N PHE A 13 1.53 23.79 -28.49
CA PHE A 13 2.95 23.85 -28.88
C PHE A 13 3.08 24.39 -30.31
N LEU A 14 4.02 25.32 -30.50
CA LEU A 14 4.67 25.60 -31.78
C LEU A 14 6.16 25.91 -31.51
N PRO A 15 7.10 25.37 -32.32
CA PRO A 15 8.54 25.39 -32.02
C PRO A 15 9.30 26.52 -32.72
N ILE A 16 10.48 26.89 -32.21
CA ILE A 16 11.54 27.61 -32.95
C ILE A 16 12.89 26.97 -32.60
N ALA A 17 13.71 26.77 -33.63
CA ALA A 17 14.97 26.05 -33.60
C ALA A 17 16.19 26.94 -33.92
N ILE A 18 17.37 26.43 -33.51
CA ILE A 18 18.75 26.63 -34.02
C ILE A 18 19.65 27.71 -33.38
N GLY A 19 20.80 27.24 -32.86
CA GLY A 19 22.08 27.96 -32.70
C GLY A 19 23.15 27.11 -31.99
N LEU A 20 24.21 26.70 -32.72
CA LEU A 20 25.27 25.73 -32.40
C LEU A 20 26.63 26.43 -32.09
N LEU A 21 27.63 25.69 -31.53
CA LEU A 21 29.12 25.83 -31.65
C LEU A 21 29.86 26.82 -30.67
N ILE A 22 31.04 26.62 -30.00
CA ILE A 22 32.15 25.60 -29.91
C ILE A 22 32.94 25.76 -28.57
N LEU A 23 33.65 24.68 -28.21
CA LEU A 23 34.64 24.34 -27.15
C LEU A 23 36.03 25.05 -27.05
N SER A 24 36.63 24.89 -25.84
CA SER A 24 38.08 24.62 -25.48
C SER A 24 39.12 25.79 -25.52
N ALA A 25 40.26 25.82 -24.80
CA ALA A 25 41.08 24.79 -24.11
C ALA A 25 42.12 25.38 -23.09
N CYS A 26 42.55 24.52 -22.13
CA CYS A 26 43.88 24.21 -21.54
C CYS A 26 44.88 25.24 -20.95
N SER A 27 45.52 24.87 -19.81
CA SER A 27 46.89 24.30 -19.75
C SER A 27 47.29 23.73 -18.36
N GLN A 28 48.14 22.69 -18.36
CA GLN A 28 48.74 21.95 -17.22
C GLN A 28 49.87 22.73 -16.50
N ASN A 29 50.23 22.30 -15.28
CA ASN A 29 51.60 21.89 -14.91
C ASN A 29 51.72 21.27 -13.49
N ASP A 30 52.21 20.03 -13.48
CA ASP A 30 53.20 19.31 -12.64
C ASP A 30 53.19 19.20 -11.10
N GLU A 31 53.35 17.92 -10.73
CA GLU A 31 54.20 17.30 -9.69
C GLU A 31 53.68 16.89 -8.30
N VAL A 32 54.36 15.86 -7.79
CA VAL A 32 53.89 14.68 -7.05
C VAL A 32 54.08 14.82 -5.52
N SER A 33 53.20 14.21 -4.73
CA SER A 33 53.60 13.57 -3.47
C SER A 33 52.73 12.34 -3.16
N PHE A 34 53.40 11.22 -2.86
CA PHE A 34 52.77 10.06 -2.22
C PHE A 34 52.66 10.36 -0.73
N VAL A 35 51.44 10.30 -0.20
CA VAL A 35 51.19 10.21 1.24
C VAL A 35 50.43 8.90 1.49
N ASP A 36 50.98 8.14 2.42
CA ASP A 36 50.40 6.94 3.03
C ASP A 36 49.23 7.38 3.92
N ASP A 37 47.99 7.06 3.54
CA ASP A 37 46.78 7.40 4.33
C ASP A 37 45.98 6.13 4.65
N ASN A 38 46.40 5.48 5.73
CA ASN A 38 45.55 4.58 6.52
C ASN A 38 44.70 5.34 7.56
N ASP A 39 44.45 6.63 7.34
CA ASP A 39 43.55 7.44 8.17
C ASP A 39 42.64 8.29 7.26
N LYS A 40 41.63 7.65 6.65
CA LYS A 40 40.66 8.37 5.81
C LYS A 40 39.80 9.27 6.68
N THR A 41 40.22 10.51 6.84
CA THR A 41 39.35 11.60 7.27
C THR A 41 38.20 11.71 6.27
N LEU A 42 36.96 11.59 6.74
CA LEU A 42 35.78 11.82 5.92
C LEU A 42 35.74 13.31 5.57
N GLU A 43 35.69 13.65 4.29
CA GLU A 43 35.52 15.03 3.86
C GLU A 43 34.02 15.39 3.88
N ILE A 44 33.72 16.59 4.41
CA ILE A 44 32.36 17.15 4.32
C ILE A 44 32.13 17.58 2.88
N MET A 45 31.24 16.89 2.17
CA MET A 45 30.80 17.24 0.84
C MET A 45 29.54 18.10 0.90
N THR A 46 29.47 19.15 0.08
CA THR A 46 28.27 19.99 -0.08
C THR A 46 27.69 19.80 -1.48
N ILE A 47 26.44 19.35 -1.56
CA ILE A 47 25.69 19.24 -2.81
C ILE A 47 24.63 20.34 -2.81
N VAL A 48 24.67 21.21 -3.81
CA VAL A 48 23.60 22.17 -4.09
C VAL A 48 22.59 21.44 -4.98
N ALA A 49 21.48 21.01 -4.40
CA ALA A 49 20.41 20.42 -5.18
C ALA A 49 19.47 21.53 -5.68
N THR A 50 19.24 21.51 -6.98
CA THR A 50 18.18 22.30 -7.61
C THR A 50 17.08 21.35 -8.02
N GLN A 51 15.83 21.81 -7.92
CA GLN A 51 14.75 21.15 -8.64
C GLN A 51 14.98 21.45 -10.13
N GLY A 52 15.45 20.46 -10.87
CA GLY A 52 16.02 20.67 -12.20
C GLY A 52 14.96 20.79 -13.30
N GLY A 53 15.13 21.80 -14.17
CA GLY A 53 14.56 21.89 -15.53
C GLY A 53 13.77 23.16 -15.85
N ALA A 54 14.21 23.92 -16.85
CA ALA A 54 13.36 24.92 -17.51
C ALA A 54 12.25 24.18 -18.28
N LEU A 55 11.10 23.96 -17.60
CA LEU A 55 9.81 23.36 -18.02
C LEU A 55 9.34 22.10 -17.24
N THR A 56 10.00 21.66 -16.17
CA THR A 56 9.59 20.49 -15.33
C THR A 56 8.70 20.90 -14.14
N ARG A 57 7.65 21.71 -14.38
CA ARG A 57 6.90 22.39 -13.32
C ARG A 57 6.07 21.46 -12.42
N MET A 58 6.56 21.30 -11.20
CA MET A 58 5.72 21.32 -10.01
C MET A 58 5.74 22.78 -9.47
N THR A 59 4.75 23.65 -9.83
CA THR A 59 4.57 25.01 -9.22
C THR A 59 3.11 25.48 -8.98
N HIS A 60 2.59 25.59 -7.74
CA HIS A 60 1.47 26.51 -7.38
C HIS A 60 1.99 27.70 -6.58
N ASP A 61 1.70 28.88 -7.10
CA ASP A 61 1.36 30.07 -6.32
C ASP A 61 -0.17 30.22 -6.49
N ASP A 62 -0.92 30.52 -5.43
CA ASP A 62 -2.40 30.69 -5.52
C ASP A 62 -2.79 31.94 -6.36
N THR A 63 -1.79 32.64 -6.89
CA THR A 63 -1.92 33.89 -7.65
C THR A 63 -2.02 33.68 -9.17
N ASP A 64 -1.56 32.56 -9.73
CA ASP A 64 -1.65 32.28 -11.17
C ASP A 64 -1.82 30.78 -11.49
N ASN A 65 -2.77 30.47 -12.37
CA ASN A 65 -3.19 29.13 -12.79
C ASN A 65 -2.01 28.15 -13.14
N HIS A 66 -2.07 26.94 -12.53
CA HIS A 66 -1.42 25.66 -12.87
C HIS A 66 -0.07 25.27 -12.21
N GLY A 67 -0.14 24.44 -11.14
CA GLY A 67 0.91 23.48 -10.69
C GLY A 67 0.91 23.24 -9.16
N LEU A 68 1.92 22.54 -8.58
CA LEU A 68 2.15 22.31 -7.13
C LEU A 68 3.64 22.58 -6.82
N ILE A 69 4.06 23.61 -6.05
CA ILE A 69 5.51 23.81 -5.76
C ILE A 69 5.93 22.79 -4.70
N VAL A 70 6.79 21.83 -5.08
CA VAL A 70 7.61 21.15 -4.08
C VAL A 70 8.62 22.18 -3.59
N LYS A 71 8.69 22.44 -2.29
CA LYS A 71 9.76 23.25 -1.71
C LYS A 71 10.65 22.32 -0.91
N TRP A 72 11.95 22.47 -1.07
CA TRP A 72 12.88 21.92 -0.10
C TRP A 72 12.55 22.47 1.28
N THR A 73 12.41 21.58 2.25
CA THR A 73 12.13 21.90 3.64
C THR A 73 13.24 21.39 4.56
N GLU A 74 13.31 21.94 5.75
CA GLU A 74 14.25 21.49 6.76
C GLU A 74 14.16 19.97 6.97
N ASN A 75 15.32 19.32 7.08
CA ASN A 75 15.48 17.86 7.19
C ASN A 75 15.16 17.04 5.94
N ASP A 76 14.83 17.66 4.80
CA ASP A 76 14.81 16.91 3.54
C ASP A 76 16.18 16.26 3.31
N ALA A 77 16.15 15.01 2.87
CA ALA A 77 17.35 14.21 2.63
C ALA A 77 17.20 13.30 1.42
N PHE A 78 18.30 13.03 0.74
CA PHE A 78 18.41 12.03 -0.33
C PHE A 78 19.62 11.13 -0.12
N ARG A 79 19.57 9.94 -0.71
CA ARG A 79 20.66 8.97 -0.68
C ARG A 79 21.44 8.99 -1.99
N VAL A 80 22.76 9.05 -1.92
CA VAL A 80 23.67 8.88 -3.06
C VAL A 80 24.34 7.52 -2.99
N TYR A 81 24.46 6.83 -4.13
CA TYR A 81 25.05 5.50 -4.26
C TYR A 81 26.31 5.56 -5.14
N SER A 82 27.37 4.87 -4.74
CA SER A 82 28.55 4.70 -5.59
C SER A 82 28.19 3.95 -6.88
N SER A 83 28.93 4.17 -7.97
CA SER A 83 28.60 3.58 -9.29
C SER A 83 28.57 2.04 -9.30
N ASN A 84 29.32 1.41 -8.42
CA ASN A 84 29.34 -0.04 -8.22
C ASN A 84 28.38 -0.55 -7.14
N ASP A 85 27.56 0.34 -6.58
CA ASP A 85 26.52 0.06 -5.57
C ASP A 85 27.02 -0.58 -4.27
N THR A 86 28.29 -0.34 -3.93
CA THR A 86 28.93 -0.88 -2.71
C THR A 86 28.85 0.06 -1.51
N LYS A 87 28.57 1.35 -1.74
CA LYS A 87 28.49 2.39 -0.71
C LYS A 87 27.33 3.33 -0.98
N SER A 88 26.70 3.81 0.08
CA SER A 88 25.73 4.90 0.02
C SER A 88 26.03 5.97 1.06
N THR A 89 25.53 7.19 0.85
CA THR A 89 25.60 8.28 1.83
C THR A 89 24.34 9.12 1.75
N THR A 90 23.76 9.41 2.92
CA THR A 90 22.62 10.33 3.04
C THR A 90 23.10 11.76 3.14
N PHE A 91 22.62 12.59 2.22
CA PHE A 91 22.82 14.04 2.20
C PHE A 91 21.55 14.71 2.70
N ALA A 92 21.67 15.58 3.70
CA ALA A 92 20.52 16.25 4.33
C ALA A 92 20.70 17.77 4.35
N ILE A 93 19.58 18.49 4.36
CA ILE A 93 19.58 19.95 4.57
C ILE A 93 19.96 20.26 6.02
N PRO A 94 21.00 21.08 6.27
CA PRO A 94 21.36 21.49 7.63
C PRO A 94 20.23 22.28 8.32
N SER A 95 20.06 22.03 9.62
CA SER A 95 19.17 22.81 10.49
C SER A 95 19.93 23.97 11.15
N PRO A 96 19.38 25.20 11.18
CA PRO A 96 18.12 25.63 10.58
C PRO A 96 18.22 25.90 9.07
N TYR A 97 17.18 25.57 8.31
CA TYR A 97 17.12 25.90 6.88
C TYR A 97 16.78 27.38 6.67
N VAL A 98 17.61 28.09 5.90
CA VAL A 98 17.41 29.50 5.52
C VAL A 98 17.44 29.63 3.99
N GLY A 99 16.30 29.40 3.34
CA GLY A 99 16.21 29.49 1.88
C GLY A 99 14.78 29.61 1.36
N ASN A 100 14.63 29.90 0.06
CA ASN A 100 13.32 30.07 -0.59
C ASN A 100 12.65 28.74 -1.02
N GLY A 101 13.26 27.60 -0.69
CA GLY A 101 12.80 26.25 -1.02
C GLY A 101 13.06 25.79 -2.46
N LYS A 102 13.56 26.65 -3.36
CA LYS A 102 13.82 26.30 -4.76
C LYS A 102 15.19 25.66 -4.97
N ILE A 103 16.14 26.10 -4.17
CA ILE A 103 17.53 25.62 -4.13
C ILE A 103 17.85 25.34 -2.67
N ALA A 104 18.52 24.23 -2.40
CA ALA A 104 18.98 23.92 -1.07
C ALA A 104 20.38 23.30 -1.10
N GLU A 105 21.17 23.63 -0.08
CA GLU A 105 22.45 22.99 0.18
C GLU A 105 22.20 21.77 1.07
N PHE A 106 22.68 20.62 0.61
CA PHE A 106 22.68 19.38 1.35
C PHE A 106 24.12 19.02 1.70
N LYS A 107 24.33 18.55 2.93
CA LYS A 107 25.67 18.25 3.44
C LYS A 107 25.72 16.81 3.95
N ALA A 108 26.86 16.17 3.76
CA ALA A 108 27.19 14.90 4.37
C ALA A 108 28.70 14.74 4.53
N GLU A 109 29.10 14.02 5.57
CA GLU A 109 30.41 13.37 5.59
C GLU A 109 30.31 12.12 4.72
N SER A 110 31.15 12.02 3.67
CA SER A 110 30.98 10.96 2.68
C SER A 110 32.31 10.36 2.25
N ASN A 111 32.26 9.07 1.92
CA ASN A 111 33.38 8.28 1.42
C ASN A 111 33.13 7.74 0.00
N ILE A 112 32.13 8.30 -0.70
CA ILE A 112 31.83 8.00 -2.10
C ILE A 112 32.95 8.62 -2.94
N GLY A 113 33.67 7.79 -3.71
CA GLY A 113 34.86 8.22 -4.45
C GLY A 113 34.56 9.29 -5.51
N VAL A 114 35.39 10.32 -5.56
CA VAL A 114 35.24 11.57 -6.34
C VAL A 114 35.45 11.44 -7.86
N SER A 115 35.36 10.24 -8.47
CA SER A 115 35.77 10.03 -9.87
C SER A 115 34.79 9.30 -10.80
N ILE A 116 33.52 9.14 -10.41
CA ILE A 116 32.52 8.37 -11.16
C ILE A 116 31.10 8.96 -10.98
N ASP A 117 30.25 8.78 -12.00
CA ASP A 117 28.82 9.10 -11.91
C ASP A 117 28.14 8.23 -10.85
N ALA A 118 27.42 8.87 -9.93
CA ALA A 118 26.70 8.23 -8.84
C ALA A 118 25.20 8.48 -8.97
N ASN A 119 24.38 7.51 -8.57
CA ASN A 119 22.93 7.67 -8.57
C ASN A 119 22.46 8.32 -7.27
N ALA A 120 21.47 9.20 -7.35
CA ALA A 120 20.80 9.77 -6.19
C ALA A 120 19.31 9.42 -6.18
N PHE A 121 18.79 9.10 -5.00
CA PHE A 121 17.38 8.76 -4.75
C PHE A 121 16.81 9.67 -3.67
N PHE A 122 15.68 10.31 -3.95
CA PHE A 122 14.90 11.09 -2.99
C PHE A 122 13.46 10.57 -2.90
N PRO A 123 12.84 10.54 -1.71
CA PRO A 123 13.42 10.89 -0.40
C PRO A 123 14.28 9.76 0.18
N ASP A 124 15.25 10.09 1.03
CA ASP A 124 16.10 9.10 1.73
C ASP A 124 15.28 8.09 2.55
N SER A 125 14.15 8.54 3.12
CA SER A 125 13.22 7.70 3.88
C SER A 125 12.60 6.54 3.09
N ARG A 126 12.72 6.58 1.76
CA ARG A 126 12.25 5.54 0.84
C ARG A 126 13.39 4.91 0.01
N ALA A 127 14.64 5.27 0.29
CA ALA A 127 15.83 4.84 -0.46
C ALA A 127 16.38 3.53 0.11
N GLU A 128 16.62 2.49 -0.72
CA GLU A 128 17.10 1.18 -0.22
C GLU A 128 18.58 1.24 0.18
N LYS A 129 19.11 0.12 0.68
CA LYS A 129 20.55 0.00 0.96
C LYS A 129 21.40 0.08 -0.32
N LYS A 130 20.86 -0.45 -1.43
CA LYS A 130 21.48 -0.49 -2.76
C LYS A 130 20.59 0.21 -3.79
N TRP A 131 21.20 0.86 -4.77
CA TRP A 131 20.53 1.47 -5.91
C TRP A 131 19.74 0.44 -6.73
N ALA A 132 20.31 -0.74 -6.98
CA ALA A 132 19.68 -1.80 -7.75
C ALA A 132 18.31 -2.23 -7.17
N ASP A 133 18.17 -2.12 -5.85
CA ASP A 133 16.99 -2.52 -5.10
C ASP A 133 15.98 -1.38 -4.94
N CYS A 134 16.38 -0.12 -5.18
CA CYS A 134 15.51 1.04 -5.03
C CYS A 134 14.29 0.95 -5.95
N TYR A 135 13.12 1.27 -5.40
CA TYR A 135 11.87 1.30 -6.14
C TYR A 135 10.93 2.40 -5.60
N PHE A 136 10.01 2.82 -6.46
CA PHE A 136 8.93 3.73 -6.13
C PHE A 136 7.68 2.90 -5.85
N SER A 137 6.94 3.23 -4.80
CA SER A 137 5.62 2.67 -4.53
C SER A 137 4.68 3.77 -4.09
N VAL A 138 3.47 3.79 -4.67
CA VAL A 138 2.43 4.80 -4.39
C VAL A 138 1.25 4.22 -3.59
N LEU A 139 1.41 3.02 -3.04
CA LEU A 139 0.41 2.38 -2.18
C LEU A 139 0.39 2.99 -0.77
N GLY A 140 -0.78 2.96 -0.11
CA GLY A 140 -0.92 3.36 1.29
C GLY A 140 -0.99 4.88 1.54
N GLN A 141 -1.31 5.69 0.53
CA GLN A 141 -1.43 7.14 0.69
C GLN A 141 -2.55 7.53 1.66
N ILE A 142 -2.23 8.43 2.59
CA ILE A 142 -3.18 9.03 3.53
C ILE A 142 -3.02 10.55 3.48
N GLN A 143 -4.07 11.25 3.08
CA GLN A 143 -4.11 12.71 3.12
C GLN A 143 -4.86 13.19 4.37
N ASP A 144 -4.21 14.02 5.18
CA ASP A 144 -4.90 14.83 6.20
C ASP A 144 -5.54 16.05 5.53
N ALA A 145 -6.86 16.20 5.66
CA ALA A 145 -7.59 17.31 5.07
C ALA A 145 -7.16 18.69 5.59
N SER A 146 -6.63 18.78 6.81
CA SER A 146 -6.09 20.02 7.38
C SER A 146 -4.73 20.41 6.79
N LYS A 147 -4.00 19.45 6.20
CA LYS A 147 -2.67 19.63 5.59
C LYS A 147 -2.58 18.82 4.29
N PRO A 148 -3.35 19.16 3.26
CA PRO A 148 -3.65 18.28 2.11
C PRO A 148 -2.45 17.93 1.21
N ARG A 149 -1.28 18.52 1.44
CA ARG A 149 -0.05 18.27 0.68
C ARG A 149 1.05 17.61 1.50
N ALA A 150 0.85 17.41 2.80
CA ALA A 150 1.92 16.94 3.69
C ALA A 150 2.39 15.53 3.33
N HIS A 151 1.46 14.64 2.98
CA HIS A 151 1.78 13.26 2.61
C HIS A 151 2.61 13.16 1.32
N LEU A 152 2.52 14.15 0.42
CA LEU A 152 3.27 14.14 -0.83
C LEU A 152 4.78 14.14 -0.61
N ALA A 153 5.29 14.62 0.54
CA ALA A 153 6.71 14.56 0.86
C ALA A 153 7.24 13.12 0.82
N ASP A 154 6.44 12.15 1.24
CA ASP A 154 6.81 10.72 1.28
C ASP A 154 6.72 10.01 -0.08
N TYR A 155 6.08 10.65 -1.07
CA TYR A 155 5.84 10.09 -2.41
C TYR A 155 6.43 10.97 -3.53
N ASN A 156 7.14 12.04 -3.17
CA ASN A 156 7.76 12.95 -4.13
C ASN A 156 9.06 12.37 -4.69
N PHE A 157 8.95 11.19 -5.32
CA PHE A 157 10.10 10.45 -5.81
C PHE A 157 10.85 11.23 -6.87
N MET A 158 12.16 11.39 -6.67
CA MET A 158 13.06 12.02 -7.63
C MET A 158 14.37 11.24 -7.71
N THR A 159 15.00 11.27 -8.89
CA THR A 159 16.36 10.75 -9.06
C THR A 159 17.26 11.77 -9.73
N ALA A 160 18.57 11.63 -9.54
CA ALA A 160 19.58 12.43 -10.23
C ALA A 160 20.85 11.60 -10.47
N ILE A 161 21.66 12.05 -11.43
CA ILE A 161 23.05 11.62 -11.56
C ILE A 161 23.94 12.69 -10.90
N VAL A 162 24.82 12.25 -10.01
CA VAL A 162 25.79 13.08 -9.32
C VAL A 162 27.16 12.81 -9.93
N THR A 163 27.70 13.79 -10.64
CA THR A 163 29.07 13.74 -11.15
C THR A 163 29.97 14.50 -10.19
N PHE A 164 30.79 13.78 -9.43
CA PHE A 164 31.77 14.38 -8.54
C PHE A 164 32.92 14.99 -9.35
N ALA A 165 33.07 16.31 -9.29
CA ALA A 165 34.25 17.02 -9.79
C ALA A 165 35.19 17.33 -8.63
N SER A 166 36.44 17.72 -8.90
CA SER A 166 37.44 18.10 -7.89
C SER A 166 37.10 19.38 -7.09
N THR A 167 35.86 19.85 -7.14
CA THR A 167 35.35 21.05 -6.48
C THR A 167 34.47 20.68 -5.28
N SER A 168 34.56 21.43 -4.19
CA SER A 168 33.84 21.18 -2.93
C SER A 168 32.31 21.37 -2.99
N ILE A 169 31.79 21.92 -4.10
CA ILE A 169 30.36 22.19 -4.31
C ILE A 169 29.93 21.59 -5.65
N ILE A 170 28.93 20.70 -5.62
CA ILE A 170 28.37 20.05 -6.81
C ILE A 170 26.92 20.48 -6.97
N THR A 171 26.53 20.91 -8.17
CA THR A 171 25.12 21.21 -8.47
C THR A 171 24.48 20.05 -9.19
N ILE A 172 23.36 19.54 -8.68
CA ILE A 172 22.59 18.46 -9.32
C ILE A 172 21.16 18.91 -9.62
N ASN A 173 20.58 18.28 -10.65
CA ASN A 173 19.23 18.48 -11.12
C ASN A 173 18.43 17.21 -10.86
N PHE A 174 17.49 17.27 -9.92
CA PHE A 174 16.57 16.16 -9.69
C PHE A 174 15.48 16.10 -10.76
N LEU A 175 15.18 14.88 -11.22
CA LEU A 175 14.08 14.56 -12.11
C LEU A 175 12.98 13.86 -11.32
N HIS A 176 11.77 14.40 -11.37
CA HIS A 176 10.59 13.75 -10.80
C HIS A 176 10.29 12.43 -11.50
N LYS A 177 9.83 11.45 -10.72
CA LYS A 177 9.41 10.12 -11.18
C LYS A 177 7.92 9.87 -11.02
N ILE A 178 7.21 10.80 -10.38
CA ILE A 178 5.76 10.78 -10.19
C ILE A 178 5.08 11.97 -10.86
N ALA A 179 3.80 11.81 -11.15
CA ALA A 179 2.86 12.91 -11.37
C ALA A 179 1.95 13.08 -10.14
N VAL A 180 1.22 14.19 -10.07
CA VAL A 180 0.20 14.43 -9.05
C VAL A 180 -1.16 14.68 -9.71
N LEU A 181 -2.19 13.96 -9.27
CA LEU A 181 -3.57 14.21 -9.65
C LEU A 181 -4.25 15.04 -8.55
N LYS A 182 -4.67 16.25 -8.90
CA LYS A 182 -5.43 17.16 -8.04
C LYS A 182 -6.92 17.05 -8.36
N PHE A 183 -7.70 16.53 -7.42
CA PHE A 183 -9.16 16.45 -7.52
C PHE A 183 -9.79 17.52 -6.63
N MET A 184 -10.57 18.43 -7.22
CA MET A 184 -11.44 19.37 -6.52
C MET A 184 -12.84 18.79 -6.52
N VAL A 185 -13.21 18.13 -5.43
CA VAL A 185 -14.45 17.34 -5.31
C VAL A 185 -15.49 18.12 -4.52
N THR A 186 -16.73 18.08 -5.00
CA THR A 186 -17.92 18.51 -4.26
C THR A 186 -18.89 17.33 -4.14
N LEU A 187 -19.10 16.83 -2.93
CA LEU A 187 -20.06 15.77 -2.58
C LEU A 187 -21.44 16.34 -2.21
N PRO A 188 -22.48 15.51 -2.03
CA PRO A 188 -23.75 15.94 -1.45
C PRO A 188 -23.57 16.64 -0.10
N THR A 189 -24.53 17.47 0.27
CA THR A 189 -24.52 18.20 1.55
C THR A 189 -24.34 17.21 2.72
N ASP A 190 -23.55 17.61 3.71
CA ASP A 190 -23.26 16.84 4.94
C ASP A 190 -22.47 15.52 4.74
N VAL A 191 -21.99 15.23 3.52
CA VAL A 191 -21.13 14.08 3.23
C VAL A 191 -19.68 14.54 3.07
N SER A 192 -18.78 14.10 3.95
CA SER A 192 -17.34 14.35 3.82
C SER A 192 -16.63 13.15 3.18
N PRO A 193 -15.53 13.36 2.42
CA PRO A 193 -14.82 12.26 1.77
C PRO A 193 -14.01 11.43 2.79
N LYS A 194 -13.99 10.11 2.58
CA LYS A 194 -13.19 9.14 3.34
C LYS A 194 -12.08 8.51 2.51
N SER A 195 -12.29 8.31 1.22
CA SER A 195 -11.26 7.85 0.28
C SER A 195 -11.55 8.33 -1.12
N ILE A 196 -10.50 8.36 -1.95
CA ILE A 196 -10.59 8.53 -3.41
C ILE A 196 -9.84 7.38 -4.05
N SER A 197 -10.49 6.71 -4.98
CA SER A 197 -9.93 5.63 -5.79
C SER A 197 -9.90 6.05 -7.25
N LEU A 198 -8.77 5.80 -7.91
CA LEU A 198 -8.61 5.85 -9.35
C LEU A 198 -8.65 4.43 -9.88
N SER A 199 -9.49 4.12 -10.86
CA SER A 199 -9.55 2.78 -11.46
C SER A 199 -9.60 2.82 -12.98
N THR A 200 -9.25 1.69 -13.60
CA THR A 200 -9.22 1.52 -15.04
C THR A 200 -9.66 0.10 -15.42
N GLN A 201 -10.24 -0.02 -16.61
CA GLN A 201 -10.51 -1.32 -17.23
C GLN A 201 -9.38 -1.78 -18.16
N ASP A 202 -8.37 -0.95 -18.40
CA ASP A 202 -7.21 -1.28 -19.22
C ASP A 202 -6.43 -2.48 -18.67
N GLU A 203 -6.09 -3.43 -19.53
CA GLU A 203 -5.30 -4.62 -19.18
C GLU A 203 -3.92 -4.29 -18.60
N ALA A 204 -3.29 -3.21 -19.08
CA ALA A 204 -2.02 -2.74 -18.54
C ALA A 204 -2.13 -2.29 -17.06
N GLY A 205 -3.30 -1.80 -16.65
CA GLY A 205 -3.54 -1.25 -15.31
C GLY A 205 -2.78 0.04 -15.03
N ILE A 206 -2.89 0.49 -13.78
CA ILE A 206 -2.15 1.63 -13.23
C ILE A 206 -0.85 1.09 -12.62
N VAL A 207 0.28 1.69 -12.95
CA VAL A 207 1.57 1.37 -12.31
C VAL A 207 1.52 1.82 -10.85
N VAL A 208 1.67 0.86 -9.94
CA VAL A 208 1.67 1.13 -8.48
C VAL A 208 3.04 0.95 -7.84
N ALA A 209 3.94 0.22 -8.51
CA ALA A 209 5.34 0.13 -8.14
C ALA A 209 6.28 -0.03 -9.35
N GLN A 210 7.45 0.60 -9.29
CA GLN A 210 8.44 0.63 -10.38
C GLN A 210 9.86 0.69 -9.81
N LYS A 211 10.82 -0.03 -10.39
CA LYS A 211 12.23 0.09 -10.01
C LYS A 211 12.77 1.48 -10.35
N ALA A 212 13.61 2.01 -9.47
CA ALA A 212 14.31 3.27 -9.71
C ALA A 212 15.54 3.10 -10.62
N SER A 213 16.14 1.91 -10.59
CA SER A 213 17.42 1.61 -11.24
C SER A 213 17.33 1.48 -12.75
N ASP A 214 16.30 0.79 -13.24
CA ASP A 214 16.09 0.49 -14.67
C ASP A 214 14.69 0.87 -15.17
N GLU A 215 13.86 1.47 -14.31
CA GLU A 215 12.47 1.87 -14.60
C GLU A 215 11.53 0.71 -14.95
N SER A 216 11.93 -0.54 -14.68
CA SER A 216 11.05 -1.70 -14.87
C SER A 216 9.84 -1.67 -13.94
N ILE A 217 8.67 -2.04 -14.47
CA ILE A 217 7.42 -2.09 -13.71
C ILE A 217 7.46 -3.31 -12.79
N LEU A 218 7.29 -3.08 -11.48
CA LEU A 218 7.21 -4.15 -10.48
C LEU A 218 5.78 -4.63 -10.27
N ALA A 219 4.82 -3.70 -10.31
CA ALA A 219 3.41 -4.01 -10.09
C ALA A 219 2.49 -3.02 -10.79
N THR A 220 1.39 -3.56 -11.32
CA THR A 220 0.23 -2.80 -11.78
C THR A 220 -1.03 -3.26 -11.06
N ALA A 221 -2.02 -2.39 -10.98
CA ALA A 221 -3.32 -2.67 -10.39
C ALA A 221 -4.45 -2.03 -11.20
N LYS A 222 -5.65 -2.61 -11.18
CA LYS A 222 -6.84 -1.97 -11.78
C LYS A 222 -7.34 -0.78 -10.97
N GLN A 223 -6.84 -0.57 -9.74
CA GLN A 223 -7.22 0.53 -8.87
C GLN A 223 -6.08 0.99 -7.96
N LEU A 224 -6.00 2.30 -7.73
CA LEU A 224 -5.15 2.96 -6.73
C LEU A 224 -6.03 3.79 -5.79
N THR A 225 -5.89 3.58 -4.49
CA THR A 225 -6.70 4.26 -3.46
C THR A 225 -5.85 5.12 -2.55
N MET A 226 -6.37 6.31 -2.22
CA MET A 226 -5.86 7.19 -1.18
C MET A 226 -6.96 7.46 -0.15
N SER A 227 -6.62 7.30 1.13
CA SER A 227 -7.53 7.61 2.23
C SER A 227 -7.45 9.08 2.63
N ILE A 228 -8.56 9.63 3.10
CA ILE A 228 -8.69 11.02 3.56
C ILE A 228 -9.13 10.99 5.02
N VAL A 229 -8.33 11.62 5.88
CA VAL A 229 -8.63 11.77 7.31
C VAL A 229 -8.92 13.22 7.65
N ASN A 230 -9.64 13.43 8.75
CA ASN A 230 -10.00 14.75 9.28
C ASN A 230 -10.80 15.66 8.32
N ALA A 231 -11.42 15.10 7.27
CA ALA A 231 -12.32 15.85 6.39
C ALA A 231 -13.68 16.11 7.07
N THR A 232 -14.06 17.39 7.13
CA THR A 232 -15.30 17.87 7.78
C THR A 232 -16.25 18.60 6.82
N SER A 233 -15.84 18.78 5.56
CA SER A 233 -16.57 19.50 4.52
C SER A 233 -16.94 18.57 3.38
N ASN A 234 -18.04 18.88 2.68
CA ASN A 234 -18.43 18.23 1.43
C ASN A 234 -17.65 18.76 0.21
N GLU A 235 -16.94 19.87 0.35
CA GLU A 235 -15.95 20.35 -0.60
C GLU A 235 -14.55 20.00 -0.12
N HIS A 236 -13.78 19.34 -0.98
CA HIS A 236 -12.44 18.88 -0.64
C HIS A 236 -11.48 18.91 -1.82
N THR A 237 -10.23 19.25 -1.56
CA THR A 237 -9.15 19.14 -2.55
C THR A 237 -8.21 18.00 -2.16
N ALA A 238 -8.11 17.01 -3.02
CA ALA A 238 -7.25 15.85 -2.84
C ALA A 238 -6.07 15.86 -3.82
N TYR A 239 -4.90 15.42 -3.37
CA TYR A 239 -3.68 15.31 -4.15
C TYR A 239 -3.17 13.87 -4.08
N MET A 240 -3.31 13.13 -5.17
CA MET A 240 -2.86 11.74 -5.26
C MET A 240 -1.53 11.69 -6.04
N ALA A 241 -0.48 11.13 -5.44
CA ALA A 241 0.75 10.80 -6.16
C ALA A 241 0.51 9.56 -7.02
N ILE A 242 1.03 9.58 -8.25
CA ILE A 242 0.84 8.49 -9.21
C ILE A 242 2.11 8.28 -10.04
N LEU A 243 2.42 7.02 -10.35
CA LEU A 243 3.51 6.68 -11.27
C LEU A 243 3.01 6.70 -12.71
N PRO A 244 3.75 7.30 -13.67
CA PRO A 244 3.38 7.37 -15.07
C PRO A 244 2.81 6.06 -15.61
N SER A 245 1.65 6.13 -16.26
CA SER A 245 1.05 5.00 -16.96
C SER A 245 0.43 5.48 -18.26
N THR A 246 0.20 4.55 -19.17
CA THR A 246 -0.53 4.79 -20.42
C THR A 246 -1.77 3.93 -20.40
N LEU A 247 -2.93 4.59 -20.47
CA LEU A 247 -4.26 4.00 -20.44
C LEU A 247 -4.87 4.12 -21.85
N SER A 248 -5.72 3.20 -22.26
CA SER A 248 -6.25 3.13 -23.64
C SER A 248 -7.77 3.02 -23.74
N GLN A 249 -8.47 2.78 -22.63
CA GLN A 249 -9.91 2.51 -22.62
C GLN A 249 -10.68 3.48 -21.73
N GLN A 250 -10.42 3.43 -20.43
CA GLN A 250 -11.28 4.05 -19.44
C GLN A 250 -10.54 4.40 -18.16
N LEU A 251 -10.93 5.53 -17.56
CA LEU A 251 -10.49 5.97 -16.25
C LEU A 251 -11.71 6.38 -15.42
N ALA A 252 -11.82 5.82 -14.21
CA ALA A 252 -12.85 6.18 -13.25
C ALA A 252 -12.23 6.77 -11.99
N VAL A 253 -12.90 7.79 -11.45
CA VAL A 253 -12.59 8.37 -10.14
C VAL A 253 -13.79 8.12 -9.24
N ALA A 254 -13.57 7.36 -8.18
CA ALA A 254 -14.58 7.03 -7.18
C ALA A 254 -14.23 7.71 -5.85
N VAL A 255 -15.22 8.30 -5.18
CA VAL A 255 -15.08 8.95 -3.88
C VAL A 255 -16.03 8.28 -2.91
N THR A 256 -15.48 7.68 -1.85
CA THR A 256 -16.30 7.10 -0.78
C THR A 256 -16.62 8.19 0.24
N GLY A 257 -17.90 8.44 0.49
CA GLY A 257 -18.40 9.42 1.44
C GLY A 257 -18.49 8.88 2.88
N SER A 258 -18.65 9.79 3.84
CA SER A 258 -18.89 9.47 5.25
C SER A 258 -20.23 8.75 5.51
N ASP A 259 -21.12 8.77 4.54
CA ASP A 259 -22.38 8.02 4.46
C ASP A 259 -22.20 6.58 3.95
N GLY A 260 -20.97 6.19 3.61
CA GLY A 260 -20.61 4.90 3.03
C GLY A 260 -21.00 4.75 1.55
N MET A 261 -21.58 5.77 0.89
CA MET A 261 -21.83 5.73 -0.55
C MET A 261 -20.52 5.90 -1.32
N VAL A 262 -20.42 5.21 -2.46
CA VAL A 262 -19.40 5.49 -3.47
C VAL A 262 -20.04 6.34 -4.56
N TYR A 263 -19.45 7.50 -4.81
CA TYR A 263 -19.82 8.42 -5.88
C TYR A 263 -18.71 8.36 -6.93
N ASN A 264 -19.03 7.97 -8.16
CA ASN A 264 -18.03 7.82 -9.20
C ASN A 264 -18.31 8.70 -10.42
N TYR A 265 -17.23 9.04 -11.12
CA TYR A 265 -17.23 9.64 -12.43
C TYR A 265 -16.28 8.85 -13.33
N THR A 266 -16.78 8.44 -14.48
CA THR A 266 -16.07 7.60 -15.44
C THR A 266 -15.95 8.31 -16.77
N VAL A 267 -14.75 8.32 -17.32
CA VAL A 267 -14.45 8.84 -18.65
C VAL A 267 -13.84 7.75 -19.51
N SER A 268 -14.42 7.54 -20.69
CA SER A 268 -13.84 6.74 -21.75
C SER A 268 -13.14 7.66 -22.75
N PHE A 269 -12.08 7.18 -23.37
CA PHE A 269 -11.32 7.96 -24.34
C PHE A 269 -10.90 7.10 -25.53
N ASP A 270 -10.87 7.71 -26.71
CA ASP A 270 -10.41 7.06 -27.94
C ASP A 270 -8.91 7.28 -28.10
N GLY A 271 -8.11 6.26 -27.80
CA GLY A 271 -6.65 6.26 -27.93
C GLY A 271 -5.91 6.36 -26.60
N ASP A 272 -4.60 6.60 -26.66
CA ASP A 272 -3.75 6.55 -25.47
C ASP A 272 -3.84 7.84 -24.64
N PHE A 273 -4.16 7.70 -23.35
CA PHE A 273 -4.04 8.71 -22.32
C PHE A 273 -2.83 8.40 -21.44
N SER A 274 -1.83 9.28 -21.46
CA SER A 274 -0.65 9.17 -20.60
C SER A 274 -0.50 10.41 -19.73
N TYR A 275 0.07 10.21 -18.54
CA TYR A 275 0.48 11.30 -17.67
C TYR A 275 1.99 11.24 -17.41
N GLU A 276 2.66 12.35 -17.66
CA GLU A 276 4.12 12.49 -17.53
C GLU A 276 4.54 12.83 -16.09
N ALA A 277 5.69 12.31 -15.68
CA ALA A 277 6.31 12.66 -14.40
C ALA A 277 6.65 14.16 -14.32
N GLY A 278 6.63 14.71 -13.10
CA GLY A 278 6.86 16.13 -12.84
C GLY A 278 5.71 17.05 -13.23
N ARG A 279 4.52 16.50 -13.53
CA ARG A 279 3.31 17.28 -13.85
C ARG A 279 2.22 17.13 -12.80
N VAL A 280 1.35 18.14 -12.75
CA VAL A 280 0.13 18.14 -11.94
C VAL A 280 -1.08 18.25 -12.85
N TYR A 281 -1.97 17.26 -12.78
CA TYR A 281 -3.22 17.23 -13.54
C TYR A 281 -4.36 17.64 -12.62
N ASN A 282 -5.24 18.51 -13.11
CA ASN A 282 -6.31 19.07 -12.29
C ASN A 282 -7.66 18.61 -12.84
N SER A 283 -8.52 18.12 -11.96
CA SER A 283 -9.90 17.79 -12.27
C SER A 283 -10.84 18.40 -11.24
N LYS A 284 -11.99 18.90 -11.71
CA LYS A 284 -13.09 19.38 -10.86
C LYS A 284 -14.24 18.40 -11.00
N LEU A 285 -14.66 17.78 -9.90
CA LEU A 285 -15.70 16.76 -9.85
C LEU A 285 -16.85 17.26 -8.99
N THR A 286 -18.04 17.36 -9.56
CA THR A 286 -19.25 17.76 -8.82
C THR A 286 -20.19 16.56 -8.73
N LEU A 287 -20.07 15.81 -7.64
CA LEU A 287 -20.73 14.52 -7.38
C LEU A 287 -22.04 14.71 -6.61
N LYS A 288 -22.83 15.73 -6.97
CA LYS A 288 -24.15 16.01 -6.38
C LYS A 288 -25.21 15.98 -7.48
N ASN A 289 -26.40 15.50 -7.16
CA ASN A 289 -27.52 15.38 -8.12
C ASN A 289 -27.09 14.66 -9.41
N ILE A 290 -26.70 13.38 -9.28
CA ILE A 290 -26.18 12.57 -10.39
C ILE A 290 -27.29 12.32 -11.41
N VAL A 291 -27.27 13.08 -12.50
CA VAL A 291 -28.18 12.95 -13.66
C VAL A 291 -27.43 12.98 -15.00
N GLU A 292 -26.11 13.17 -14.97
CA GLU A 292 -25.27 13.34 -16.16
C GLU A 292 -24.53 12.04 -16.51
N GLU A 293 -24.23 11.88 -17.80
CA GLU A 293 -23.50 10.73 -18.33
C GLU A 293 -22.12 10.58 -17.70
N GLY A 294 -21.73 9.34 -17.38
CA GLY A 294 -20.47 9.00 -16.74
C GLY A 294 -20.48 9.11 -15.21
N TYR A 295 -21.48 9.74 -14.60
CA TYR A 295 -21.64 9.72 -13.14
C TYR A 295 -22.44 8.50 -12.67
N GLY A 296 -22.03 7.93 -11.54
CA GLY A 296 -22.68 6.77 -10.93
C GLY A 296 -22.63 6.79 -9.41
N ILE A 297 -23.51 5.99 -8.81
CA ILE A 297 -23.47 5.65 -7.38
C ILE A 297 -23.42 4.13 -7.21
N ALA A 298 -22.89 3.69 -6.08
CA ALA A 298 -22.88 2.27 -5.72
C ALA A 298 -24.30 1.67 -5.71
N SER A 299 -24.40 0.41 -6.13
CA SER A 299 -25.60 -0.41 -5.90
C SER A 299 -25.74 -0.68 -4.39
N GLU A 300 -26.93 -0.52 -3.84
CA GLU A 300 -27.15 -0.79 -2.40
C GLU A 300 -27.45 -2.27 -2.15
N PHE A 301 -26.78 -2.84 -1.14
CA PHE A 301 -26.99 -4.18 -0.59
C PHE A 301 -27.55 -4.04 0.83
N ASP A 302 -28.87 -4.12 0.95
CA ASP A 302 -29.59 -4.10 2.23
C ASP A 302 -30.08 -5.51 2.63
N ASN A 303 -30.94 -5.60 3.65
CA ASN A 303 -31.46 -6.89 4.12
C ASN A 303 -32.55 -7.48 3.20
N ASP A 304 -33.20 -6.65 2.37
CA ASP A 304 -34.35 -6.98 1.55
C ASP A 304 -33.97 -7.26 0.08
N VAL A 305 -32.72 -6.98 -0.32
CA VAL A 305 -32.18 -7.37 -1.63
C VAL A 305 -32.37 -8.87 -1.85
N ALA A 306 -33.09 -9.20 -2.92
CA ALA A 306 -33.27 -10.57 -3.39
C ALA A 306 -32.18 -10.96 -4.38
N GLY A 307 -31.71 -12.20 -4.29
CA GLY A 307 -30.79 -12.79 -5.25
C GLY A 307 -31.42 -12.91 -6.64
N VAL A 308 -30.67 -12.55 -7.68
CA VAL A 308 -31.05 -12.77 -9.08
C VAL A 308 -30.04 -13.72 -9.72
N THR A 309 -30.55 -14.78 -10.33
CA THR A 309 -29.75 -15.80 -11.01
C THR A 309 -29.05 -15.21 -12.22
N TRP A 310 -27.79 -15.59 -12.45
CA TRP A 310 -27.19 -15.40 -13.78
C TRP A 310 -27.89 -16.27 -14.81
N ASP A 311 -27.95 -15.76 -16.04
CA ASP A 311 -28.18 -16.60 -17.19
C ASP A 311 -27.01 -17.58 -17.34
N GLN A 312 -27.30 -18.87 -17.21
CA GLN A 312 -26.33 -19.98 -17.27
C GLN A 312 -26.03 -20.45 -18.70
N SER A 313 -26.48 -19.73 -19.73
CA SER A 313 -26.10 -19.98 -21.12
C SER A 313 -24.61 -19.73 -21.39
N ASP A 314 -24.11 -20.22 -22.53
CA ASP A 314 -22.80 -19.88 -23.09
C ASP A 314 -21.59 -20.06 -22.15
N ASP A 315 -21.58 -21.14 -21.37
CA ASP A 315 -20.47 -21.52 -20.48
C ASP A 315 -20.00 -20.39 -19.54
N LYS A 316 -20.90 -19.50 -19.09
CA LYS A 316 -20.53 -18.40 -18.19
C LYS A 316 -19.80 -18.87 -16.93
N GLY A 317 -18.83 -18.09 -16.52
CA GLY A 317 -17.94 -18.36 -15.40
C GLY A 317 -16.91 -19.47 -15.68
N SER A 318 -16.80 -20.01 -16.90
CA SER A 318 -15.84 -21.07 -17.22
C SER A 318 -14.41 -20.58 -17.46
N THR A 319 -14.23 -19.30 -17.81
CA THR A 319 -12.93 -18.69 -18.10
C THR A 319 -12.84 -17.27 -17.55
N GLU A 320 -11.62 -16.74 -17.45
CA GLU A 320 -11.37 -15.35 -17.04
C GLU A 320 -12.00 -14.33 -18.01
N ASP A 321 -12.03 -14.63 -19.31
CA ASP A 321 -12.63 -13.78 -20.36
C ASP A 321 -14.16 -13.87 -20.41
N ASN A 322 -14.76 -14.90 -19.82
CA ASN A 322 -16.22 -15.09 -19.74
C ASN A 322 -16.66 -15.36 -18.29
N PRO A 323 -16.46 -14.41 -17.36
CA PRO A 323 -16.79 -14.59 -15.95
C PRO A 323 -18.29 -14.37 -15.68
N TYR A 324 -18.75 -14.79 -14.49
CA TYR A 324 -20.00 -14.29 -13.94
C TYR A 324 -19.84 -12.81 -13.57
N LEU A 325 -20.60 -11.93 -14.22
CA LEU A 325 -20.58 -10.50 -13.93
C LEU A 325 -21.48 -10.16 -12.74
N ILE A 326 -20.91 -9.50 -11.73
CA ILE A 326 -21.64 -8.94 -10.60
C ILE A 326 -21.93 -7.48 -10.94
N GLU A 327 -23.10 -7.26 -11.53
CA GLU A 327 -23.53 -5.97 -12.07
C GLU A 327 -24.32 -5.13 -11.06
N ASN A 328 -24.69 -5.73 -9.93
CA ASN A 328 -25.48 -5.11 -8.87
C ASN A 328 -25.47 -5.97 -7.60
N ALA A 329 -26.07 -5.45 -6.53
CA ALA A 329 -26.22 -6.12 -5.25
C ALA A 329 -27.02 -7.44 -5.32
N SER A 330 -27.99 -7.56 -6.24
CA SER A 330 -28.77 -8.80 -6.40
C SER A 330 -27.93 -9.97 -6.95
N HIS A 331 -26.99 -9.73 -7.86
CA HIS A 331 -26.04 -10.77 -8.29
C HIS A 331 -25.12 -11.18 -7.14
N LEU A 332 -24.64 -10.22 -6.34
CA LEU A 332 -23.82 -10.52 -5.16
C LEU A 332 -24.61 -11.33 -4.12
N LYS A 333 -25.88 -10.99 -3.88
CA LYS A 333 -26.77 -11.72 -2.98
C LYS A 333 -26.94 -13.17 -3.43
N TYR A 334 -27.17 -13.36 -4.74
CA TYR A 334 -27.30 -14.70 -5.31
C TYR A 334 -26.00 -15.52 -5.12
N LEU A 335 -24.81 -14.93 -5.30
CA LEU A 335 -23.54 -15.61 -4.99
C LEU A 335 -23.50 -16.13 -3.55
N ILE A 336 -23.82 -15.25 -2.59
CA ILE A 336 -23.79 -15.56 -1.16
C ILE A 336 -24.73 -16.73 -0.86
N GLU A 337 -25.98 -16.66 -1.34
CA GLU A 337 -27.00 -17.69 -1.12
C GLU A 337 -26.60 -19.04 -1.72
N GLN A 338 -26.00 -19.06 -2.91
CA GLN A 338 -25.57 -20.31 -3.54
C GLN A 338 -24.38 -20.97 -2.83
N VAL A 339 -23.39 -20.17 -2.41
CA VAL A 339 -22.25 -20.69 -1.62
C VAL A 339 -22.73 -21.19 -0.26
N GLU A 340 -23.66 -20.48 0.39
CA GLU A 340 -24.29 -20.93 1.61
C GLU A 340 -25.12 -22.21 1.42
N ALA A 341 -25.73 -22.42 0.25
CA ALA A 341 -26.43 -23.65 -0.10
C ALA A 341 -25.48 -24.83 -0.41
N GLY A 342 -24.17 -24.58 -0.53
CA GLY A 342 -23.13 -25.60 -0.74
C GLY A 342 -22.50 -25.60 -2.13
N GLU A 343 -22.87 -24.68 -3.02
CA GLU A 343 -22.21 -24.53 -4.32
C GLU A 343 -20.90 -23.75 -4.15
N ALA A 344 -19.78 -24.46 -4.13
CA ALA A 344 -18.47 -23.87 -3.90
C ALA A 344 -17.94 -23.05 -5.09
N TYR A 345 -18.55 -23.18 -6.28
CA TYR A 345 -18.09 -22.55 -7.52
C TYR A 345 -16.64 -22.89 -7.88
N LEU A 346 -16.29 -24.18 -7.75
CA LEU A 346 -14.94 -24.66 -8.02
C LEU A 346 -14.45 -24.24 -9.41
N ASP A 347 -13.31 -23.56 -9.44
CA ASP A 347 -12.61 -23.10 -10.65
C ASP A 347 -13.45 -22.19 -11.56
N LYS A 348 -14.54 -21.60 -11.03
CA LYS A 348 -15.35 -20.61 -11.75
C LYS A 348 -14.78 -19.20 -11.60
N TYR A 349 -15.12 -18.31 -12.53
CA TYR A 349 -14.62 -16.94 -12.56
C TYR A 349 -15.75 -15.94 -12.31
N PHE A 350 -15.47 -14.95 -11.44
CA PHE A 350 -16.38 -13.84 -11.13
C PHE A 350 -15.67 -12.52 -11.36
N LYS A 351 -16.41 -11.53 -11.88
CA LYS A 351 -15.92 -10.15 -12.03
C LYS A 351 -16.95 -9.14 -11.55
N LEU A 352 -16.53 -8.23 -10.67
CA LEU A 352 -17.34 -7.10 -10.26
C LEU A 352 -17.29 -6.02 -11.35
N THR A 353 -18.44 -5.44 -11.70
CA THR A 353 -18.54 -4.37 -12.72
C THR A 353 -19.18 -3.09 -12.19
N THR A 354 -19.48 -3.05 -10.90
CA THR A 354 -20.04 -1.89 -10.22
C THR A 354 -19.55 -1.82 -8.79
N ASP A 355 -19.51 -0.61 -8.22
CA ASP A 355 -19.36 -0.44 -6.78
C ASP A 355 -20.64 -0.92 -6.06
N ILE A 356 -20.50 -1.49 -4.86
CA ILE A 356 -21.61 -1.96 -4.02
C ILE A 356 -21.46 -1.43 -2.60
N LYS A 357 -22.52 -0.83 -2.05
CA LYS A 357 -22.59 -0.40 -0.66
C LYS A 357 -23.40 -1.38 0.16
N VAL A 358 -22.80 -1.95 1.19
CA VAL A 358 -23.47 -2.78 2.18
C VAL A 358 -24.09 -1.91 3.27
N THR A 359 -25.42 -1.89 3.32
CA THR A 359 -26.26 -1.25 4.36
C THR A 359 -26.99 -2.27 5.23
N ALA A 360 -26.90 -3.56 4.90
CA ALA A 360 -27.46 -4.65 5.69
C ALA A 360 -27.03 -4.55 7.16
N ASN A 361 -27.93 -4.92 8.07
CA ASN A 361 -27.67 -4.85 9.51
C ASN A 361 -26.61 -5.86 9.95
N THR A 362 -26.54 -6.98 9.22
CA THR A 362 -25.58 -8.06 9.40
C THR A 362 -25.09 -8.50 8.04
N TRP A 363 -23.79 -8.77 7.94
CA TRP A 363 -23.14 -9.28 6.75
C TRP A 363 -22.97 -10.80 6.86
N THR A 364 -23.37 -11.52 5.81
CA THR A 364 -23.06 -12.96 5.65
C THR A 364 -21.88 -13.09 4.69
N PRO A 365 -20.71 -13.55 5.16
CA PRO A 365 -19.54 -13.67 4.30
C PRO A 365 -19.76 -14.66 3.16
N ILE A 366 -19.15 -14.40 2.00
CA ILE A 366 -19.06 -15.40 0.94
C ILE A 366 -18.15 -16.54 1.41
N GLY A 367 -18.70 -17.75 1.47
CA GLY A 367 -18.03 -18.90 2.08
C GLY A 367 -18.00 -18.76 3.60
N ILE A 368 -18.94 -19.39 4.31
CA ILE A 368 -19.10 -19.17 5.75
C ILE A 368 -18.23 -20.07 6.63
N SER A 369 -17.75 -21.19 6.07
CA SER A 369 -16.96 -22.19 6.80
C SER A 369 -16.24 -23.15 5.86
N SER A 370 -15.46 -24.09 6.42
CA SER A 370 -14.78 -25.13 5.64
C SER A 370 -15.73 -26.13 4.96
N SER A 371 -16.97 -26.26 5.43
CA SER A 371 -18.00 -27.11 4.81
C SER A 371 -18.75 -26.40 3.68
N LYS A 372 -18.74 -25.06 3.68
CA LYS A 372 -19.35 -24.21 2.66
C LYS A 372 -18.33 -23.14 2.22
N PRO A 373 -17.21 -23.55 1.60
CA PRO A 373 -16.17 -22.62 1.18
C PRO A 373 -16.54 -21.95 -0.15
N PHE A 374 -15.91 -20.82 -0.42
CA PHE A 374 -15.79 -20.32 -1.79
C PHE A 374 -14.52 -20.86 -2.45
N SER A 375 -14.64 -21.38 -3.67
CA SER A 375 -13.58 -22.03 -4.43
C SER A 375 -13.44 -21.50 -5.87
N GLY A 376 -13.98 -20.32 -6.14
CA GLY A 376 -13.84 -19.64 -7.43
C GLY A 376 -12.72 -18.58 -7.43
N ASN A 377 -12.44 -18.06 -8.62
CA ASN A 377 -11.63 -16.88 -8.89
C ASN A 377 -12.50 -15.62 -8.83
N PHE A 378 -11.96 -14.53 -8.30
CA PHE A 378 -12.69 -13.27 -8.16
C PHE A 378 -11.82 -12.07 -8.54
N ASP A 379 -12.22 -11.37 -9.59
CA ASP A 379 -11.67 -10.07 -9.97
C ASP A 379 -12.62 -8.95 -9.54
N GLY A 380 -12.17 -8.09 -8.65
CA GLY A 380 -12.92 -6.89 -8.25
C GLY A 380 -13.02 -5.85 -9.37
N GLY A 381 -12.29 -5.99 -10.48
CA GLY A 381 -12.39 -5.10 -11.64
C GLY A 381 -12.03 -3.64 -11.34
N GLY A 382 -11.34 -3.37 -10.22
CA GLY A 382 -11.06 -2.02 -9.73
C GLY A 382 -12.28 -1.32 -9.11
N HIS A 383 -13.28 -2.09 -8.66
CA HIS A 383 -14.47 -1.60 -7.96
C HIS A 383 -14.36 -1.74 -6.44
N THR A 384 -15.31 -1.10 -5.76
CA THR A 384 -15.33 -0.95 -4.30
C THR A 384 -16.54 -1.62 -3.67
N ILE A 385 -16.31 -2.35 -2.57
CA ILE A 385 -17.35 -2.75 -1.61
C ILE A 385 -17.26 -1.80 -0.42
N SER A 386 -18.29 -0.99 -0.17
CA SER A 386 -18.30 0.02 0.89
C SER A 386 -19.36 -0.24 1.96
N GLY A 387 -19.33 0.52 3.05
CA GLY A 387 -20.38 0.49 4.08
C GLY A 387 -19.98 -0.27 5.34
N GLU A 388 -20.82 -1.20 5.78
CA GLU A 388 -20.68 -1.87 7.08
C GLU A 388 -20.70 -3.40 6.92
N LEU A 389 -19.61 -4.07 7.34
CA LEU A 389 -19.54 -5.52 7.45
C LEU A 389 -19.63 -5.90 8.93
N LYS A 390 -20.85 -6.21 9.39
CA LYS A 390 -21.15 -6.51 10.80
C LYS A 390 -21.51 -7.98 11.00
N GLY A 391 -20.87 -8.64 11.94
CA GLY A 391 -21.19 -10.02 12.26
C GLY A 391 -20.77 -10.42 13.68
N ALA A 392 -21.14 -11.63 14.06
CA ALA A 392 -20.65 -12.27 15.26
C ALA A 392 -20.43 -13.76 15.01
N PHE A 393 -19.51 -14.33 15.78
CA PHE A 393 -19.18 -15.74 15.73
C PHE A 393 -20.42 -16.61 15.98
N SER A 394 -20.53 -17.68 15.20
CA SER A 394 -21.51 -18.74 15.40
C SER A 394 -20.92 -20.08 14.93
N ASN A 395 -21.62 -21.18 15.19
CA ASN A 395 -21.19 -22.50 14.70
C ASN A 395 -21.12 -22.55 13.16
N ASP A 396 -21.95 -21.75 12.48
CA ASP A 396 -22.03 -21.69 11.02
C ASP A 396 -21.02 -20.69 10.41
N ILE A 397 -20.73 -19.59 11.11
CA ILE A 397 -19.81 -18.53 10.67
C ILE A 397 -18.64 -18.42 11.66
N GLN A 398 -17.53 -19.06 11.29
CA GLN A 398 -16.33 -19.16 12.15
C GLN A 398 -15.23 -18.16 11.77
N HIS A 399 -15.32 -17.62 10.56
CA HIS A 399 -14.36 -16.69 9.97
C HIS A 399 -15.11 -15.54 9.32
N PHE A 400 -14.53 -14.35 9.34
CA PHE A 400 -15.24 -13.14 8.94
C PHE A 400 -14.42 -12.20 8.07
N GLY A 401 -15.11 -11.60 7.11
CA GLY A 401 -14.60 -10.69 6.08
C GLY A 401 -15.62 -10.56 4.96
N PHE A 402 -15.25 -9.94 3.85
CA PHE A 402 -16.09 -10.06 2.63
C PHE A 402 -16.24 -11.54 2.24
N TRP A 403 -15.14 -12.29 2.31
CA TRP A 403 -15.13 -13.75 2.39
C TRP A 403 -14.92 -14.23 3.82
N GLY A 404 -15.64 -15.29 4.22
CA GLY A 404 -15.36 -15.97 5.48
C GLY A 404 -14.25 -16.98 5.29
N TYR A 405 -14.44 -17.88 4.32
CA TYR A 405 -13.57 -19.02 4.06
C TYR A 405 -13.40 -19.24 2.55
N VAL A 406 -12.15 -19.10 2.09
CA VAL A 406 -11.74 -19.36 0.71
C VAL A 406 -10.88 -20.62 0.68
N ARG A 407 -11.11 -21.48 -0.29
CA ARG A 407 -10.34 -22.70 -0.48
C ARG A 407 -10.21 -23.04 -1.95
N ASN A 408 -9.02 -23.41 -2.40
CA ASN A 408 -8.83 -23.96 -3.74
C ASN A 408 -8.96 -25.49 -3.75
N ASN A 409 -8.93 -26.09 -4.94
CA ASN A 409 -8.87 -27.53 -5.04
C ASN A 409 -7.78 -27.97 -6.02
N SER A 410 -8.12 -28.10 -7.30
CA SER A 410 -7.22 -28.65 -8.31
C SER A 410 -6.45 -27.59 -9.09
N ASN A 411 -6.92 -26.35 -9.13
CA ASN A 411 -6.29 -25.24 -9.85
C ASN A 411 -6.00 -24.05 -8.93
N ALA A 412 -5.05 -23.21 -9.38
CA ALA A 412 -4.69 -22.00 -8.67
C ALA A 412 -5.91 -21.08 -8.59
N THR A 413 -6.06 -20.40 -7.45
CA THR A 413 -7.17 -19.47 -7.23
C THR A 413 -6.65 -18.05 -7.06
N LEU A 414 -7.34 -17.11 -7.69
CA LEU A 414 -6.98 -15.70 -7.68
C LEU A 414 -8.11 -14.84 -7.12
N ILE A 415 -7.79 -14.03 -6.11
CA ILE A 415 -8.63 -12.95 -5.61
C ILE A 415 -7.88 -11.64 -5.83
N GLN A 416 -8.46 -10.70 -6.58
CA GLN A 416 -7.72 -9.50 -6.96
C GLN A 416 -8.53 -8.23 -7.17
N ASN A 417 -7.83 -7.10 -7.23
CA ASN A 417 -8.32 -5.80 -7.72
C ASN A 417 -9.59 -5.30 -7.03
N LEU A 418 -9.68 -5.48 -5.72
CA LEU A 418 -10.84 -5.14 -4.92
C LEU A 418 -10.47 -4.16 -3.80
N HIS A 419 -11.26 -3.09 -3.65
CA HIS A 419 -11.19 -2.23 -2.49
C HIS A 419 -12.37 -2.47 -1.54
N ILE A 420 -12.06 -2.72 -0.27
CA ILE A 420 -13.04 -2.76 0.82
C ILE A 420 -13.02 -1.41 1.53
N ALA A 421 -13.99 -0.55 1.26
CA ALA A 421 -14.18 0.75 1.90
C ALA A 421 -15.22 0.66 3.03
N ALA A 422 -15.02 -0.27 3.97
CA ALA A 422 -16.03 -0.64 4.96
C ALA A 422 -15.48 -0.69 6.38
N ASN A 423 -16.35 -0.36 7.35
CA ASN A 423 -16.10 -0.69 8.73
C ASN A 423 -16.42 -2.17 8.97
N VAL A 424 -15.53 -2.86 9.69
CA VAL A 424 -15.66 -4.29 9.98
C VAL A 424 -15.90 -4.45 11.48
N THR A 425 -17.08 -4.93 11.88
CA THR A 425 -17.36 -5.22 13.29
C THR A 425 -17.55 -6.71 13.47
N TRP A 426 -16.77 -7.31 14.37
CA TRP A 426 -16.84 -8.73 14.67
C TRP A 426 -16.67 -9.02 16.15
N SER A 427 -17.56 -9.83 16.70
CA SER A 427 -17.46 -10.36 18.06
C SER A 427 -17.21 -11.87 18.03
N PHE A 428 -16.19 -12.35 18.74
CA PHE A 428 -15.95 -13.79 18.95
C PHE A 428 -16.85 -14.39 20.04
N GLY A 429 -18.13 -14.03 20.09
CA GLY A 429 -19.08 -14.49 21.12
C GLY A 429 -18.91 -15.97 21.50
N SER A 430 -18.94 -16.28 22.81
CA SER A 430 -18.55 -17.60 23.34
C SER A 430 -19.41 -18.76 22.84
N PRO A 431 -18.85 -19.77 22.14
CA PRO A 431 -19.43 -21.09 22.13
C PRO A 431 -19.09 -21.83 23.44
N GLU A 432 -20.08 -22.38 24.13
CA GLU A 432 -19.86 -23.36 25.19
C GLU A 432 -19.43 -24.70 24.57
N GLY A 433 -18.19 -25.15 24.84
CA GLY A 433 -17.71 -26.49 24.50
C GLY A 433 -16.63 -26.54 23.39
N ALA A 434 -15.37 -26.73 23.83
CA ALA A 434 -14.19 -27.27 23.14
C ALA A 434 -13.98 -27.04 21.62
N SER A 435 -13.01 -26.18 21.28
CA SER A 435 -11.79 -26.58 20.52
C SER A 435 -10.74 -25.45 20.42
N ASN A 436 -9.48 -25.83 20.19
CA ASN A 436 -8.37 -24.94 19.80
C ASN A 436 -8.44 -24.58 18.30
N SER A 437 -9.61 -24.17 17.82
CA SER A 437 -9.82 -23.88 16.40
C SER A 437 -9.19 -22.54 16.02
N GLU A 438 -8.69 -22.47 14.79
CA GLU A 438 -8.23 -21.21 14.20
C GLU A 438 -9.45 -20.39 13.80
N PHE A 439 -9.50 -19.14 14.25
CA PHE A 439 -10.53 -18.19 13.86
C PHE A 439 -9.88 -16.97 13.23
N GLY A 440 -10.49 -16.45 12.18
CA GLY A 440 -9.85 -15.50 11.30
C GLY A 440 -10.77 -14.34 10.98
N VAL A 441 -10.29 -13.12 11.16
CA VAL A 441 -10.99 -11.91 10.71
C VAL A 441 -10.07 -11.09 9.83
N GLY A 442 -10.55 -10.76 8.63
CA GLY A 442 -9.92 -9.78 7.78
C GLY A 442 -10.90 -9.06 6.90
N GLY A 443 -10.55 -7.86 6.43
CA GLY A 443 -11.43 -7.06 5.57
C GLY A 443 -11.81 -7.77 4.29
N VAL A 444 -10.82 -8.40 3.64
CA VAL A 444 -11.03 -9.19 2.42
C VAL A 444 -11.48 -10.60 2.80
N ALA A 445 -10.70 -11.33 3.61
CA ALA A 445 -11.02 -12.70 3.95
C ALA A 445 -10.72 -13.06 5.41
N GLY A 446 -11.59 -13.85 6.04
CA GLY A 446 -11.35 -14.40 7.36
C GLY A 446 -10.27 -15.48 7.35
N TYR A 447 -10.44 -16.52 6.53
CA TYR A 447 -9.45 -17.58 6.34
C TYR A 447 -9.35 -17.98 4.86
N ILE A 448 -8.12 -17.97 4.35
CA ILE A 448 -7.77 -18.58 3.07
C ILE A 448 -6.99 -19.86 3.35
N TYR A 449 -7.52 -21.00 2.95
CA TYR A 449 -6.94 -22.32 3.14
C TYR A 449 -6.54 -22.95 1.81
N MET A 450 -5.27 -23.28 1.67
CA MET A 450 -4.73 -23.92 0.48
C MET A 450 -4.58 -25.42 0.70
N THR A 451 -5.10 -26.21 -0.23
CA THR A 451 -5.14 -27.68 -0.13
C THR A 451 -3.81 -28.35 -0.48
N SER A 452 -3.00 -27.72 -1.33
CA SER A 452 -1.66 -28.18 -1.73
C SER A 452 -0.76 -26.99 -2.06
N THR A 453 0.54 -27.08 -1.73
CA THR A 453 1.53 -26.05 -2.06
C THR A 453 1.81 -25.92 -3.56
N ASP A 454 1.46 -26.92 -4.37
CA ASP A 454 1.66 -26.90 -5.83
C ASP A 454 0.61 -26.04 -6.55
N VAL A 455 -0.47 -25.71 -5.85
CA VAL A 455 -1.64 -25.05 -6.41
C VAL A 455 -1.93 -23.82 -5.53
N PRO A 456 -1.32 -22.65 -5.81
CA PRO A 456 -1.40 -21.53 -4.90
C PRO A 456 -2.76 -20.83 -4.93
N ILE A 457 -3.12 -20.27 -3.78
CA ILE A 457 -4.10 -19.16 -3.72
C ILE A 457 -3.30 -17.86 -3.64
N THR A 458 -3.65 -16.90 -4.49
CA THR A 458 -3.04 -15.56 -4.49
C THR A 458 -4.10 -14.50 -4.25
N VAL A 459 -3.86 -13.64 -3.25
CA VAL A 459 -4.58 -12.38 -3.06
C VAL A 459 -3.67 -11.25 -3.53
N ARG A 460 -4.07 -10.51 -4.56
CA ARG A 460 -3.25 -9.42 -5.08
C ARG A 460 -4.02 -8.13 -5.33
N ASN A 461 -3.37 -6.98 -5.17
CA ASN A 461 -3.98 -5.68 -5.48
C ASN A 461 -5.31 -5.44 -4.73
N CYS A 462 -5.45 -6.00 -3.53
CA CYS A 462 -6.63 -5.78 -2.69
C CYS A 462 -6.30 -4.79 -1.58
N THR A 463 -7.23 -3.88 -1.30
CA THR A 463 -7.01 -2.82 -0.31
C THR A 463 -8.18 -2.69 0.64
N ILE A 464 -7.91 -2.17 1.84
CA ILE A 464 -8.95 -1.80 2.81
C ILE A 464 -8.77 -0.37 3.31
N SER A 465 -9.88 0.35 3.43
CA SER A 465 -9.99 1.57 4.22
C SER A 465 -11.24 1.50 5.11
N GLY A 466 -11.07 1.71 6.41
CA GLY A 466 -12.16 1.69 7.37
C GLY A 466 -11.67 1.42 8.78
N GLU A 467 -12.60 1.31 9.73
CA GLU A 467 -12.29 0.87 11.08
C GLU A 467 -12.69 -0.60 11.28
N MET A 468 -11.78 -1.42 11.78
CA MET A 468 -12.06 -2.77 12.25
C MET A 468 -12.22 -2.74 13.78
N GLN A 469 -13.36 -3.20 14.29
CA GLN A 469 -13.68 -3.33 15.70
C GLN A 469 -13.88 -4.81 16.03
N ILE A 470 -12.88 -5.41 16.68
CA ILE A 470 -12.87 -6.85 16.99
C ILE A 470 -12.98 -7.05 18.49
N SER A 471 -14.02 -7.73 18.97
CA SER A 471 -14.32 -7.84 20.39
C SER A 471 -14.54 -9.27 20.89
N ASP A 472 -14.64 -9.39 22.22
CA ASP A 472 -15.06 -10.58 22.94
C ASP A 472 -14.13 -11.79 22.73
N GLY A 473 -14.66 -13.00 22.87
CA GLY A 473 -13.88 -14.23 22.88
C GLY A 473 -13.72 -14.82 24.28
N SER A 474 -12.90 -15.87 24.37
CA SER A 474 -12.73 -16.66 25.57
C SER A 474 -11.29 -17.09 25.75
N LEU A 475 -10.76 -16.95 26.97
CA LEU A 475 -9.45 -17.48 27.34
C LEU A 475 -9.40 -19.02 27.22
N GLY A 476 -10.54 -19.71 27.30
CA GLY A 476 -10.57 -21.16 27.16
C GLY A 476 -10.35 -21.67 25.74
N TYR A 477 -10.50 -20.82 24.70
CA TYR A 477 -10.66 -21.27 23.32
C TYR A 477 -10.08 -20.29 22.29
N GLY A 478 -9.91 -20.77 21.06
CA GLY A 478 -9.67 -19.93 19.88
C GLY A 478 -8.23 -19.47 19.66
N TYR A 479 -7.73 -19.74 18.46
CA TYR A 479 -6.49 -19.18 17.94
C TYR A 479 -6.84 -18.09 16.94
N LEU A 480 -6.79 -16.85 17.40
CA LEU A 480 -7.32 -15.70 16.68
C LEU A 480 -6.24 -15.12 15.75
N GLY A 481 -6.57 -15.01 14.47
CA GLY A 481 -5.81 -14.27 13.46
C GLY A 481 -6.63 -13.07 12.98
N ILE A 482 -6.14 -11.87 13.23
CA ILE A 482 -6.80 -10.62 12.85
C ILE A 482 -5.86 -9.86 11.93
N GLY A 483 -6.25 -9.67 10.68
CA GLY A 483 -5.46 -8.94 9.68
C GLY A 483 -6.30 -7.90 8.98
N GLY A 484 -5.73 -6.77 8.57
CA GLY A 484 -6.47 -5.79 7.76
C GLY A 484 -7.03 -6.39 6.46
N ILE A 485 -6.24 -7.23 5.79
CA ILE A 485 -6.64 -7.91 4.55
C ILE A 485 -7.14 -9.33 4.84
N VAL A 486 -6.31 -10.15 5.49
CA VAL A 486 -6.62 -11.57 5.75
C VAL A 486 -6.40 -11.93 7.22
N GLY A 487 -7.37 -12.60 7.85
CA GLY A 487 -7.18 -13.14 9.21
C GLY A 487 -6.12 -14.23 9.26
N ASN A 488 -6.42 -15.39 8.65
CA ASN A 488 -5.52 -16.53 8.51
C ASN A 488 -5.23 -16.79 7.02
N ALA A 489 -3.95 -16.92 6.65
CA ALA A 489 -3.53 -17.05 5.27
C ALA A 489 -2.67 -18.30 5.03
N SER A 490 -3.16 -19.20 4.20
CA SER A 490 -2.38 -20.22 3.47
C SER A 490 -2.21 -19.79 2.01
N SER A 491 -1.77 -18.57 1.77
CA SER A 491 -1.79 -17.95 0.43
C SER A 491 -0.61 -16.99 0.22
N HIS A 492 -0.34 -16.67 -1.05
CA HIS A 492 0.50 -15.53 -1.39
C HIS A 492 -0.32 -14.24 -1.32
N ILE A 493 0.22 -13.23 -0.63
CA ILE A 493 -0.42 -11.91 -0.48
C ILE A 493 0.51 -10.88 -1.13
N GLN A 494 0.04 -10.18 -2.16
CA GLN A 494 0.90 -9.36 -3.02
C GLN A 494 0.28 -7.99 -3.30
N ASN A 495 1.06 -6.91 -3.16
CA ASN A 495 0.62 -5.55 -3.52
C ASN A 495 -0.68 -5.12 -2.82
N CYS A 496 -0.94 -5.63 -1.61
CA CYS A 496 -2.13 -5.29 -0.84
C CYS A 496 -1.83 -4.15 0.13
N SER A 497 -2.83 -3.32 0.45
CA SER A 497 -2.61 -2.23 1.41
C SER A 497 -3.79 -1.98 2.35
N ALA A 498 -3.48 -1.65 3.60
CA ALA A 498 -4.48 -1.30 4.61
C ALA A 498 -4.31 0.14 5.10
N THR A 499 -5.42 0.85 5.25
CA THR A 499 -5.50 2.20 5.83
C THR A 499 -6.68 2.27 6.81
N GLY A 500 -6.70 3.28 7.69
CA GLY A 500 -7.72 3.39 8.73
C GLY A 500 -7.22 2.86 10.06
N LYS A 501 -8.01 2.06 10.76
CA LYS A 501 -7.70 1.63 12.12
C LYS A 501 -8.23 0.24 12.44
N THR A 502 -7.44 -0.55 13.15
CA THR A 502 -7.82 -1.87 13.68
C THR A 502 -7.76 -1.83 15.19
N ASN A 503 -8.93 -1.85 15.83
CA ASN A 503 -9.07 -1.89 17.28
C ASN A 503 -9.45 -3.29 17.74
N VAL A 504 -8.61 -3.87 18.60
CA VAL A 504 -8.75 -5.25 19.06
C VAL A 504 -8.98 -5.27 20.57
N ASN A 505 -10.19 -5.64 20.97
CA ASN A 505 -10.62 -5.87 22.34
C ASN A 505 -11.11 -7.32 22.48
N CYS A 506 -10.28 -8.28 22.04
CA CYS A 506 -10.62 -9.69 22.09
C CYS A 506 -9.70 -10.49 23.00
N LYS A 507 -10.18 -11.64 23.45
CA LYS A 507 -9.42 -12.62 24.23
C LYS A 507 -9.50 -14.01 23.62
N GLY A 508 -8.40 -14.75 23.68
CA GLY A 508 -8.31 -16.08 23.07
C GLY A 508 -7.29 -17.00 23.74
N GLY A 509 -7.17 -18.22 23.25
CA GLY A 509 -6.02 -19.08 23.54
C GLY A 509 -4.73 -18.44 23.03
N ILE A 510 -4.73 -17.98 21.78
CA ILE A 510 -3.64 -17.22 21.15
C ILE A 510 -4.26 -16.07 20.35
N VAL A 511 -3.60 -14.90 20.35
CA VAL A 511 -4.05 -13.70 19.62
C VAL A 511 -2.90 -13.20 18.74
N ARG A 512 -3.16 -13.09 17.43
CA ARG A 512 -2.21 -12.66 16.40
C ARG A 512 -2.83 -11.56 15.56
N ILE A 513 -2.19 -10.40 15.52
CA ILE A 513 -2.73 -9.18 14.95
C ILE A 513 -1.72 -8.63 13.95
N GLY A 514 -2.14 -8.47 12.70
CA GLY A 514 -1.33 -7.84 11.65
C GLY A 514 -2.07 -6.71 10.97
N GLY A 515 -1.34 -5.70 10.48
CA GLY A 515 -1.96 -4.68 9.63
C GLY A 515 -2.44 -5.24 8.29
N ILE A 516 -1.81 -6.31 7.78
CA ILE A 516 -2.21 -7.01 6.55
C ILE A 516 -2.73 -8.41 6.86
N ILE A 517 -1.95 -9.22 7.58
CA ILE A 517 -2.24 -10.65 7.84
C ILE A 517 -2.23 -10.92 9.34
N GLY A 518 -3.28 -11.52 9.91
CA GLY A 518 -3.20 -11.98 11.31
C GLY A 518 -2.16 -13.08 11.50
N LYS A 519 -2.30 -14.16 10.74
CA LYS A 519 -1.42 -15.34 10.77
C LYS A 519 -1.20 -15.90 9.37
N ALA A 520 0.05 -16.04 8.95
CA ALA A 520 0.40 -16.95 7.84
C ALA A 520 0.63 -18.38 8.38
N THR A 521 0.26 -19.40 7.61
CA THR A 521 0.17 -20.79 8.11
C THR A 521 1.19 -21.76 7.52
N LEU A 522 1.88 -21.43 6.42
CA LEU A 522 2.80 -22.33 5.72
C LEU A 522 4.14 -21.66 5.43
N LEU A 523 5.21 -22.45 5.33
CA LEU A 523 6.55 -21.97 4.96
C LEU A 523 6.66 -21.49 3.50
N THR A 524 5.72 -21.90 2.66
CA THR A 524 5.63 -21.45 1.26
C THR A 524 4.84 -20.15 1.11
N ASN A 525 4.21 -19.64 2.19
CA ASN A 525 3.54 -18.34 2.12
C ASN A 525 4.54 -17.25 1.75
N GLU A 526 4.13 -16.39 0.83
CA GLU A 526 4.89 -15.19 0.47
C GLU A 526 4.01 -13.97 0.66
N THR A 527 4.50 -13.00 1.43
CA THR A 527 3.87 -11.69 1.56
C THR A 527 4.80 -10.68 0.94
N LYS A 528 4.37 -10.08 -0.18
CA LYS A 528 5.23 -9.27 -1.05
C LYS A 528 4.65 -7.88 -1.30
N TYR A 529 5.46 -6.84 -1.16
CA TYR A 529 5.11 -5.46 -1.50
C TYR A 529 3.78 -4.97 -0.90
N CYS A 530 3.45 -5.46 0.30
CA CYS A 530 2.24 -5.03 1.00
C CYS A 530 2.56 -3.83 1.88
N VAL A 531 1.60 -2.90 1.98
CA VAL A 531 1.77 -1.65 2.73
C VAL A 531 0.70 -1.52 3.81
N ASN A 532 1.11 -1.56 5.08
CA ASN A 532 0.22 -1.17 6.18
C ASN A 532 0.42 0.30 6.53
N SER A 533 -0.65 1.08 6.41
CA SER A 533 -0.73 2.46 6.89
C SER A 533 -1.84 2.65 7.93
N SER A 534 -2.50 1.55 8.34
CA SER A 534 -3.53 1.57 9.37
C SER A 534 -2.91 1.51 10.75
N SER A 535 -3.54 2.19 11.72
CA SER A 535 -3.17 2.08 13.13
C SER A 535 -3.72 0.81 13.74
N ILE A 536 -2.90 0.08 14.48
CA ILE A 536 -3.31 -1.07 15.28
C ILE A 536 -3.42 -0.62 16.74
N ILE A 537 -4.58 -0.85 17.36
CA ILE A 537 -4.86 -0.48 18.75
C ILE A 537 -5.25 -1.72 19.55
N LEU A 538 -4.48 -1.99 20.59
CA LEU A 538 -4.79 -3.01 21.59
C LEU A 538 -5.67 -2.38 22.68
N SER A 539 -6.87 -2.91 22.85
CA SER A 539 -7.83 -2.44 23.85
C SER A 539 -8.08 -3.56 24.85
N ASP A 540 -7.10 -3.79 25.73
CA ASP A 540 -7.11 -4.85 26.74
C ASP A 540 -7.15 -6.27 26.16
N THR A 541 -6.41 -6.48 25.06
CA THR A 541 -6.25 -7.81 24.47
C THR A 541 -5.66 -8.80 25.46
N GLU A 542 -6.16 -10.03 25.46
CA GLU A 542 -5.75 -11.04 26.43
C GLU A 542 -5.58 -12.42 25.80
N ARG A 543 -4.66 -13.22 26.34
CA ARG A 543 -4.44 -14.60 25.92
C ARG A 543 -4.25 -15.53 27.12
N SER A 544 -4.66 -16.78 27.00
CA SER A 544 -4.42 -17.78 28.04
C SER A 544 -3.17 -18.63 27.84
N ASN A 545 -2.75 -18.87 26.58
CA ASN A 545 -1.59 -19.70 26.30
C ASN A 545 -0.29 -18.95 26.63
N THR A 546 0.32 -19.28 27.76
CA THR A 546 1.53 -18.61 28.27
C THR A 546 2.81 -18.87 27.45
N ASN A 547 2.80 -19.85 26.53
CA ASN A 547 3.95 -20.14 25.67
C ASN A 547 4.21 -19.09 24.59
N TYR A 548 3.19 -18.29 24.26
CA TYR A 548 3.26 -17.28 23.21
C TYR A 548 2.74 -15.96 23.74
N SER A 549 3.41 -14.84 23.45
CA SER A 549 2.84 -13.50 23.65
C SER A 549 1.63 -13.24 22.74
N VAL A 550 0.88 -12.15 22.99
CA VAL A 550 0.07 -11.53 21.93
C VAL A 550 1.05 -11.07 20.85
N MET A 551 0.85 -11.49 19.62
CA MET A 551 1.78 -11.22 18.53
C MET A 551 1.23 -10.10 17.67
N VAL A 552 1.92 -8.96 17.59
CA VAL A 552 1.42 -7.77 16.90
C VAL A 552 2.46 -7.27 15.92
N GLY A 553 2.13 -7.28 14.63
CA GLY A 553 3.02 -6.78 13.59
C GLY A 553 2.35 -5.76 12.68
N GLY A 554 3.11 -4.77 12.21
CA GLY A 554 2.58 -3.83 11.21
C GLY A 554 2.15 -4.53 9.92
N ILE A 555 2.82 -5.61 9.51
CA ILE A 555 2.40 -6.44 8.37
C ILE A 555 1.69 -7.70 8.85
N ALA A 556 2.32 -8.47 9.74
CA ALA A 556 1.80 -9.75 10.18
C ALA A 556 1.92 -10.01 11.69
N GLY A 557 0.89 -10.57 12.31
CA GLY A 557 0.97 -10.99 13.70
C GLY A 557 1.94 -12.15 13.88
N TYR A 558 1.69 -13.25 13.15
CA TYR A 558 2.60 -14.40 13.03
C TYR A 558 2.89 -14.70 11.57
N HIS A 559 4.16 -14.91 11.22
CA HIS A 559 4.54 -15.21 9.85
C HIS A 559 5.69 -16.22 9.74
N PRO A 560 5.45 -17.44 9.23
CA PRO A 560 6.46 -18.32 8.69
C PRO A 560 6.60 -18.12 7.16
N GLY A 561 7.74 -18.48 6.58
CA GLY A 561 7.93 -18.43 5.12
C GLY A 561 8.63 -17.16 4.65
N LYS A 562 8.05 -16.36 3.74
CA LYS A 562 8.74 -15.18 3.19
C LYS A 562 7.96 -13.88 3.37
N VAL A 563 8.63 -12.86 3.89
CA VAL A 563 8.13 -11.48 3.97
C VAL A 563 9.09 -10.59 3.20
N LEU A 564 8.63 -10.05 2.08
CA LEU A 564 9.49 -9.48 1.04
C LEU A 564 9.02 -8.08 0.63
N GLY A 565 9.86 -7.06 0.80
CA GLY A 565 9.54 -5.71 0.29
C GLY A 565 8.31 -5.07 0.94
N CYS A 566 7.87 -5.51 2.12
CA CYS A 566 6.68 -4.98 2.77
C CYS A 566 7.00 -3.74 3.60
N CYS A 567 6.06 -2.80 3.68
CA CYS A 567 6.26 -1.53 4.36
C CYS A 567 5.19 -1.27 5.42
N ASN A 568 5.59 -1.03 6.66
CA ASN A 568 4.72 -0.51 7.70
C ASN A 568 4.98 0.98 7.92
N GLN A 569 3.91 1.77 7.87
CA GLN A 569 3.89 3.19 8.23
C GLN A 569 2.77 3.51 9.26
N GLY A 570 1.94 2.52 9.60
CA GLY A 570 0.90 2.65 10.61
C GLY A 570 1.41 2.41 12.04
N SER A 571 0.83 3.12 13.02
CA SER A 571 1.21 3.01 14.44
C SER A 571 0.70 1.74 15.11
N ILE A 572 1.35 1.34 16.21
CA ILE A 572 0.90 0.23 17.07
C ILE A 572 0.87 0.72 18.52
N SER A 573 -0.33 0.74 19.12
CA SER A 573 -0.52 1.37 20.43
C SER A 573 -1.56 0.64 21.29
N GLY A 574 -1.70 1.09 22.54
CA GLY A 574 -2.75 0.63 23.45
C GLY A 574 -2.23 -0.29 24.55
N ASN A 575 -3.12 -1.08 25.15
CA ASN A 575 -2.81 -1.94 26.29
C ASN A 575 -3.16 -3.41 26.01
N SER A 576 -2.27 -4.31 26.45
CA SER A 576 -2.52 -5.75 26.49
C SER A 576 -2.50 -6.26 27.93
N LEU A 577 -3.47 -7.09 28.31
CA LEU A 577 -3.49 -7.73 29.63
C LEU A 577 -2.49 -8.88 29.74
N SER A 578 -1.87 -9.29 28.63
CA SER A 578 -0.86 -10.35 28.56
C SER A 578 0.44 -9.83 27.96
N SER A 579 1.55 -10.58 28.11
CA SER A 579 2.80 -10.24 27.40
C SER A 579 2.57 -10.13 25.89
N VAL A 580 3.24 -9.17 25.27
CA VAL A 580 3.08 -8.77 23.87
C VAL A 580 4.43 -8.69 23.16
N ASP A 581 4.47 -9.21 21.93
CA ASP A 581 5.63 -9.11 21.03
C ASP A 581 5.23 -8.20 19.86
N ILE A 582 5.95 -7.09 19.72
CA ILE A 582 5.60 -6.00 18.79
C ILE A 582 6.70 -5.88 17.74
N GLY A 583 6.32 -6.06 16.48
CA GLY A 583 7.19 -5.85 15.33
C GLY A 583 6.68 -4.75 14.42
N GLY A 584 7.57 -3.91 13.90
CA GLY A 584 7.21 -3.02 12.79
C GLY A 584 6.72 -3.80 11.56
N ILE A 585 7.27 -4.99 11.30
CA ILE A 585 6.86 -5.89 10.22
C ILE A 585 6.11 -7.10 10.78
N VAL A 586 6.75 -7.89 11.64
CA VAL A 586 6.17 -9.15 12.15
C VAL A 586 6.20 -9.20 13.67
N GLY A 587 5.06 -9.48 14.31
CA GLY A 587 5.01 -9.67 15.77
C GLY A 587 5.89 -10.84 16.22
N MET A 588 5.67 -12.01 15.62
CA MET A 588 6.51 -13.20 15.79
C MET A 588 6.74 -13.94 14.47
N THR A 589 7.97 -14.37 14.25
CA THR A 589 8.35 -15.20 13.10
C THR A 589 9.01 -16.51 13.53
N GLU A 590 8.73 -17.58 12.77
CA GLU A 590 9.41 -18.86 12.88
C GLU A 590 9.76 -19.41 11.49
N LEU A 591 11.03 -19.74 11.27
CA LEU A 591 11.50 -20.26 9.98
C LEU A 591 11.15 -19.33 8.78
N ALA A 592 11.15 -18.01 8.99
CA ALA A 592 10.91 -17.07 7.91
C ALA A 592 12.19 -16.44 7.35
N ASN A 593 12.06 -15.92 6.15
CA ASN A 593 13.02 -15.09 5.45
C ASN A 593 12.42 -13.70 5.27
N CYS A 594 12.96 -12.73 6.00
CA CYS A 594 12.55 -11.33 5.90
C CYS A 594 13.59 -10.58 5.05
N HIS A 595 13.17 -10.01 3.92
CA HIS A 595 14.04 -9.33 2.95
C HIS A 595 13.40 -8.02 2.46
N PHE A 596 14.17 -6.94 2.33
CA PHE A 596 13.71 -5.62 1.83
C PHE A 596 12.51 -4.99 2.57
N ASN A 597 12.19 -5.42 3.79
CA ASN A 597 11.05 -4.85 4.49
C ASN A 597 11.41 -3.54 5.17
N ARG A 598 10.42 -2.65 5.31
CA ARG A 598 10.60 -1.33 5.91
C ARG A 598 9.59 -1.03 6.98
N ASN A 599 10.07 -0.57 8.13
CA ASN A 599 9.22 0.05 9.11
C ASN A 599 9.57 1.54 9.22
N LEU A 600 8.63 2.39 8.80
CA LEU A 600 8.78 3.84 8.73
C LEU A 600 8.22 4.57 9.95
N THR A 601 7.59 3.86 10.89
CA THR A 601 7.02 4.47 12.11
C THR A 601 7.84 4.17 13.37
N LYS A 602 7.93 5.14 14.28
CA LYS A 602 8.40 4.97 15.66
C LYS A 602 7.26 4.92 16.67
N ASP A 603 6.02 5.07 16.20
CA ASP A 603 4.85 5.19 17.07
C ASP A 603 4.41 3.81 17.58
N PHE A 604 5.19 3.31 18.53
CA PHE A 604 4.98 2.08 19.29
C PHE A 604 4.64 2.42 20.74
N ASN A 605 3.42 2.88 21.00
CA ASN A 605 2.98 3.26 22.34
C ASN A 605 2.11 2.17 22.97
N THR A 606 2.72 1.02 23.26
CA THR A 606 2.02 -0.16 23.81
C THR A 606 2.48 -0.49 25.22
N THR A 607 1.52 -0.71 26.11
CA THR A 607 1.74 -1.20 27.47
C THR A 607 1.24 -2.63 27.63
N SER A 608 1.73 -3.34 28.65
CA SER A 608 1.15 -4.62 29.02
C SER A 608 1.28 -4.93 30.51
N ASN A 609 0.35 -5.74 31.06
CA ASN A 609 0.46 -6.28 32.42
C ASN A 609 1.54 -7.38 32.54
N GLY A 610 1.96 -7.96 31.41
CA GLY A 610 3.13 -8.83 31.29
C GLY A 610 4.32 -8.09 30.68
N THR A 611 5.12 -8.80 29.90
CA THR A 611 6.30 -8.23 29.22
C THR A 611 5.94 -7.62 27.87
N VAL A 612 6.46 -6.44 27.57
CA VAL A 612 6.48 -5.87 26.21
C VAL A 612 7.84 -6.19 25.58
N ARG A 613 7.85 -6.95 24.48
CA ARG A 613 9.03 -7.18 23.64
C ARG A 613 8.87 -6.38 22.35
N LEU A 614 9.47 -5.20 22.31
CA LEU A 614 9.42 -4.31 21.15
C LEU A 614 10.65 -4.51 20.27
N GLY A 615 10.43 -4.98 19.05
CA GLY A 615 11.44 -4.95 18.00
C GLY A 615 10.98 -4.08 16.85
N TYR A 616 11.79 -3.12 16.44
CA TYR A 616 11.42 -2.16 15.39
C TYR A 616 11.18 -2.81 14.02
N LEU A 617 11.65 -4.05 13.80
CA LEU A 617 11.24 -4.90 12.67
C LEU A 617 10.42 -6.08 13.14
N ILE A 618 10.93 -6.83 14.12
CA ILE A 618 10.36 -8.12 14.54
C ILE A 618 10.28 -8.18 16.06
N GLY A 619 9.10 -8.46 16.60
CA GLY A 619 8.92 -8.59 18.05
C GLY A 619 9.69 -9.79 18.62
N PHE A 620 9.51 -10.96 18.01
CA PHE A 620 10.21 -12.20 18.37
C PHE A 620 10.59 -13.03 17.14
N ALA A 621 11.88 -13.36 17.01
CA ALA A 621 12.39 -14.17 15.90
C ALA A 621 12.89 -15.53 16.38
N LYS A 622 12.40 -16.61 15.76
CA LYS A 622 12.83 -17.99 16.04
C LYS A 622 13.30 -18.67 14.76
N ASN A 623 14.55 -19.13 14.71
CA ASN A 623 15.14 -19.83 13.55
C ASN A 623 14.84 -19.13 12.20
N SER A 624 14.75 -17.80 12.20
CA SER A 624 14.38 -17.00 11.04
C SER A 624 15.60 -16.24 10.54
N THR A 625 15.69 -16.04 9.24
CA THR A 625 16.72 -15.24 8.59
C THR A 625 16.13 -13.86 8.32
N VAL A 626 16.79 -12.83 8.85
CA VAL A 626 16.43 -11.44 8.58
C VAL A 626 17.67 -10.81 7.96
N TYR A 627 17.53 -10.41 6.71
CA TYR A 627 18.64 -9.93 5.90
C TYR A 627 18.97 -8.47 6.22
N SER A 628 20.21 -8.07 5.95
CA SER A 628 20.68 -6.71 6.25
C SER A 628 20.07 -5.61 5.38
N CYS A 629 19.35 -6.00 4.32
CA CYS A 629 18.59 -5.13 3.44
C CYS A 629 17.21 -4.72 3.97
N ASN A 630 16.76 -5.24 5.12
CA ASN A 630 15.58 -4.68 5.79
C ASN A 630 15.97 -3.35 6.44
N GLU A 631 15.03 -2.42 6.60
CA GLU A 631 15.29 -1.14 7.25
C GLU A 631 14.19 -0.79 8.25
N SER A 632 14.57 -0.12 9.34
CA SER A 632 13.61 0.44 10.27
C SER A 632 14.12 1.75 10.84
N VAL A 633 13.20 2.63 11.22
CA VAL A 633 13.51 3.91 11.85
C VAL A 633 14.17 3.77 13.23
N GLY A 634 14.14 2.60 13.87
CA GLY A 634 14.85 2.31 15.12
C GLY A 634 16.30 1.89 14.92
N ASP A 635 17.09 1.90 16.01
CA ASP A 635 18.49 1.47 15.98
C ASP A 635 18.60 -0.01 15.56
N GLN A 636 19.64 -0.36 14.80
CA GLN A 636 19.83 -1.72 14.31
C GLN A 636 19.88 -2.78 15.42
N SER A 637 20.45 -2.42 16.58
CA SER A 637 20.48 -3.28 17.77
C SER A 637 19.09 -3.59 18.36
N GLU A 638 18.07 -2.82 17.99
CA GLU A 638 16.70 -2.91 18.48
C GLU A 638 15.73 -3.50 17.43
N TRP A 639 16.24 -3.99 16.30
CA TRP A 639 15.40 -4.57 15.25
C TRP A 639 14.63 -5.81 15.72
N ILE A 640 15.17 -6.57 16.66
CA ILE A 640 14.54 -7.77 17.22
C ILE A 640 14.39 -7.64 18.73
N GLY A 641 13.14 -7.58 19.21
CA GLY A 641 12.81 -7.19 20.59
C GLY A 641 13.28 -8.13 21.69
N SER A 642 13.83 -9.30 21.36
CA SER A 642 14.30 -10.30 22.33
C SER A 642 15.77 -10.67 22.23
N ASN A 643 16.52 -10.10 21.28
CA ASN A 643 17.93 -10.48 21.09
C ASN A 643 18.80 -9.28 20.65
N PRO A 644 19.40 -8.55 21.60
CA PRO A 644 20.28 -7.41 21.28
C PRO A 644 21.61 -7.84 20.64
N ALA A 645 21.94 -9.14 20.68
CA ALA A 645 23.15 -9.70 20.07
C ALA A 645 22.89 -10.26 18.66
N TRP A 646 21.67 -10.09 18.14
CA TRP A 646 21.36 -10.54 16.79
C TRP A 646 22.00 -9.63 15.76
N THR A 647 22.68 -10.25 14.79
CA THR A 647 23.28 -9.57 13.64
C THR A 647 22.52 -9.98 12.38
N PRO A 648 22.16 -9.03 11.51
CA PRO A 648 21.60 -9.36 10.21
C PRO A 648 22.47 -10.34 9.45
N ALA A 649 21.83 -11.31 8.80
CA ALA A 649 22.53 -12.16 7.86
C ALA A 649 23.07 -11.27 6.72
N THR A 650 24.34 -11.49 6.36
CA THR A 650 24.95 -10.84 5.21
C THR A 650 24.14 -11.17 3.97
N ASP A 651 23.82 -10.14 3.18
CA ASP A 651 23.03 -10.21 1.96
C ASP A 651 23.52 -11.36 1.05
N ASP A 652 22.63 -12.27 0.68
CA ASP A 652 22.91 -13.28 -0.34
C ASP A 652 22.65 -12.63 -1.71
N GLU A 653 23.72 -12.33 -2.46
CA GLU A 653 23.59 -11.67 -3.77
C GLU A 653 22.68 -12.41 -4.75
N SER A 654 22.49 -13.73 -4.59
CA SER A 654 21.56 -14.50 -5.43
C SER A 654 20.08 -14.26 -5.11
N ALA A 655 19.79 -13.58 -4.00
CA ALA A 655 18.44 -13.27 -3.52
C ALA A 655 17.95 -11.85 -3.90
N HIS A 656 18.80 -11.03 -4.55
CA HIS A 656 18.51 -9.67 -5.00
C HIS A 656 17.91 -9.62 -6.42
#